data_AF-A0AAW4JMB0-F1
#
_entry.id   AF-A0AAW4JMB0-F1
#
_cell.length_a   1.000
_cell.length_b   1.000
_cell.length_c   1.000
_cell.angle_alpha   90.00
_cell.angle_beta   90.00
_cell.angle_gamma   90.00
#
_symmetry.space_group_name_H-M   'P 1'
#
loop_
_entity.id
_entity.type
_entity.pdbx_description
1 polymer ?
#
loop_
_entity_poly.entity_id
_entity_poly.type
_entity_poly.pdbx_seq_one_letter_code
_entity_poly.pdbx_strand_id
1 'polypeptide(L)'
;MENTGYPCPGCGAPADLVAGCRACGRPPYPPAAEVVRLDREITELTPRVEAARLAYQDLSGRLVTARQRRAAVAARIRQEIPAPRAAGPAPLPAPTPPRPVPPTPAVRPGGAETSTRAVQGLLFVLGGLLLGTAAVVFTAVAWATFGVAGRALILLAVTALALVAPLVARARGLRGTAETLASVALLLVVLDGYAAWSVDLFGVTGLPGSRYAALVTAIGAAVAAGYALVSRLTAPWFAAWLLAQPVLPLAAAAFRPTAAGWALVLTAVALGDLAVVVALRRRTSGTRAALVAGRVLGWTGHGVALVLAAGCALVPLALGRAAGTPLLAGGPLLVVALALVAGALAAGGRLCRATTTGLLVPVLAVALVRPVGELRAGLLLLAAGLVVAALAGAARVLPASVRTGPLVGALAVAAALGQVAVVLTGLVGAATASAGFPAWQGGRDVPVPSWGWQLPVALLLTAGAVALLTPRAVRPIVGVAAAGLVALAAPAVTATPWPLVLVVDLATATALLLAAVARPRPGRVAVPVAASAGAVLLGHALLVGFAAPAGAVAVLAVTTLLGVTAAGLGRRGLDAQPVVGGVALAVALVAVPAAVAVALLGLGAPLWWQLRGATAAVVVPVVVVLGVRRLWTDLSGYASTGLAVALAGVGLVPLVAPGGEPVAPYAAAGVLLALAAGGGSRPAVAPRAVGAALAGLALLAGARTVLLVLANLPVRPGSGVPAAATASAGTARAGLVLLLLGAAAGAYAATDRRVAWWLAASPFGAVALPVLAEAAGAPWPVVPATAFGIGLAALLAAALTGAHRAVLVPLGVVLAVPGFGGLLATRAGTLAALGVLVVAGAVTGVAGRPAVVRIVGWLGAVAAATAFAVVASLTAGQPLRTGAFAVLAVAAVTLHAAPLLRVVRSGGPGGVGAGRAGAWALEAAAQAVALLALLLAGGSLRHAAAVCVLWGVAVAVRVLRRGESPDGRRVLAAVAAGSELIGGWLVLAARGVVVLEAYTLPAAALALGAGVLALRRRPGLTSWLALGPGLGAALLPSLVSVLVLGEPQPWRRLALGAAAVAVVFAGSARRWQAPVVLGAATLVPLALHELGRGWDLLPRWIFLALGGLLLIGLAATYERRRRDLVRLRDAVARLG
;
A
#
# COMPACT_ATOMS: atom_id res chain seq x y z
N MET A 1 1.95 -78.96 2.43
CA MET A 1 0.62 -79.23 1.85
C MET A 1 0.17 -77.96 1.16
N GLU A 2 0.15 -77.94 -0.17
CA GLU A 2 -0.28 -76.76 -0.93
C GLU A 2 -1.78 -76.58 -0.74
N ASN A 3 -2.19 -75.49 -0.09
CA ASN A 3 -3.60 -75.16 0.06
C ASN A 3 -4.12 -74.66 -1.30
N THR A 4 -4.77 -75.55 -2.05
CA THR A 4 -5.37 -75.32 -3.39
C THR A 4 -6.87 -75.06 -3.32
N GLY A 5 -7.43 -74.99 -2.10
CA GLY A 5 -8.84 -74.79 -1.84
C GLY A 5 -9.29 -73.34 -2.03
N TYR A 6 -10.39 -73.14 -2.74
CA TYR A 6 -11.09 -71.86 -2.85
C TYR A 6 -12.61 -72.08 -2.77
N PRO A 7 -13.40 -71.12 -2.28
CA PRO A 7 -14.86 -71.24 -2.28
C PRO A 7 -15.40 -71.19 -3.72
N CYS A 8 -16.18 -72.20 -4.11
CA CYS A 8 -16.76 -72.26 -5.45
C CYS A 8 -17.71 -71.08 -5.68
N PRO A 9 -17.54 -70.26 -6.74
CA PRO A 9 -18.41 -69.11 -6.98
C PRO A 9 -19.85 -69.50 -7.35
N GLY A 10 -20.10 -70.77 -7.69
CA GLY A 10 -21.44 -71.25 -8.00
C GLY A 10 -22.27 -71.63 -6.77
N CYS A 11 -21.67 -72.35 -5.82
CA CYS A 11 -22.40 -72.94 -4.68
C CYS A 11 -21.76 -72.68 -3.31
N GLY A 12 -20.61 -71.99 -3.25
CA GLY A 12 -19.89 -71.68 -2.00
C GLY A 12 -19.13 -72.86 -1.38
N ALA A 13 -19.31 -74.10 -1.87
CA ALA A 13 -18.59 -75.26 -1.36
C ALA A 13 -17.08 -75.19 -1.66
N PRO A 14 -16.20 -75.78 -0.82
CA PRO A 14 -14.77 -75.80 -1.07
C PRO A 14 -14.47 -76.55 -2.37
N ALA A 15 -13.79 -75.87 -3.29
CA ALA A 15 -13.35 -76.38 -4.58
C ALA A 15 -11.82 -76.36 -4.66
N ASP A 16 -11.26 -77.22 -5.50
CA ASP A 16 -9.82 -77.36 -5.68
C ASP A 16 -9.39 -76.87 -7.08
N LEU A 17 -8.23 -76.22 -7.18
CA LEU A 17 -7.68 -75.74 -8.46
C LEU A 17 -7.34 -76.85 -9.47
N VAL A 18 -7.24 -78.11 -9.02
CA VAL A 18 -6.97 -79.30 -9.84
C VAL A 18 -8.26 -80.05 -10.15
N ALA A 19 -9.10 -80.28 -9.14
CA ALA A 19 -10.29 -81.14 -9.28
C ALA A 19 -11.61 -80.38 -9.51
N GLY A 20 -11.63 -79.06 -9.37
CA GLY A 20 -12.84 -78.26 -9.42
C GLY A 20 -13.73 -78.45 -8.19
N CYS A 21 -15.02 -78.12 -8.32
CA CYS A 21 -15.98 -78.21 -7.22
C CYS A 21 -16.71 -79.55 -7.24
N ARG A 22 -16.42 -80.44 -6.29
CA ARG A 22 -17.08 -81.76 -6.19
C ARG A 22 -18.58 -81.69 -5.87
N ALA A 23 -19.03 -80.61 -5.22
CA ALA A 23 -20.43 -80.48 -4.82
C ALA A 23 -21.39 -80.12 -5.97
N CYS A 24 -20.92 -79.39 -6.99
CA CYS A 24 -21.75 -78.96 -8.12
C CYS A 24 -21.18 -79.34 -9.49
N GLY A 25 -20.08 -80.11 -9.51
CA GLY A 25 -19.43 -80.62 -10.72
C GLY A 25 -18.73 -79.58 -11.58
N ARG A 26 -18.61 -78.32 -11.13
CA ARG A 26 -17.96 -77.27 -11.94
C ARG A 26 -16.45 -77.49 -12.05
N PRO A 27 -15.85 -77.30 -13.25
CA PRO A 27 -14.41 -77.40 -13.44
C PRO A 27 -13.66 -76.30 -12.66
N PRO A 28 -12.34 -76.44 -12.48
CA PRO A 28 -11.51 -75.42 -11.85
C PRO A 28 -11.74 -74.04 -12.45
N TYR A 29 -11.85 -73.02 -11.60
CA TYR A 29 -12.09 -71.63 -12.03
C TYR A 29 -10.75 -70.90 -12.11
N PRO A 30 -10.23 -70.58 -13.31
CA PRO A 30 -8.87 -70.09 -13.47
C PRO A 30 -8.53 -68.81 -12.66
N PRO A 31 -9.43 -67.82 -12.50
CA PRO A 31 -9.16 -66.64 -11.68
C PRO A 31 -8.97 -66.94 -10.18
N ALA A 32 -9.48 -68.08 -9.68
CA ALA A 32 -9.32 -68.46 -8.28
C ALA A 32 -7.86 -68.83 -7.94
N ALA A 33 -7.03 -69.20 -8.94
CA ALA A 33 -5.61 -69.43 -8.73
C ALA A 33 -4.88 -68.16 -8.26
N GLU A 34 -5.31 -67.00 -8.75
CA GLU A 34 -4.73 -65.71 -8.37
C GLU A 34 -5.15 -65.32 -6.94
N VAL A 35 -6.38 -65.63 -6.52
CA VAL A 35 -6.83 -65.43 -5.14
C VAL A 35 -6.05 -66.32 -4.18
N VAL A 36 -5.88 -67.61 -4.50
CA VAL A 36 -5.09 -68.54 -3.67
C VAL A 36 -3.61 -68.11 -3.60
N ARG A 37 -3.05 -67.59 -4.69
CA ARG A 37 -1.69 -67.00 -4.68
C ARG A 37 -1.62 -65.78 -3.75
N LEU A 38 -2.57 -64.87 -3.87
CA LEU A 38 -2.62 -63.65 -3.05
C LEU A 38 -2.86 -63.97 -1.57
N ASP A 39 -3.68 -64.97 -1.24
CA ASP A 39 -3.90 -65.40 0.14
C ASP A 39 -2.60 -65.97 0.77
N ARG A 40 -1.78 -66.69 -0.02
CA ARG A 40 -0.45 -67.12 0.43
C ARG A 40 0.46 -65.92 0.68
N GLU A 41 0.49 -64.97 -0.25
CA GLU A 41 1.28 -63.75 -0.13
C GLU A 41 0.87 -62.91 1.10
N ILE A 42 -0.43 -62.77 1.36
CA ILE A 42 -0.96 -62.11 2.56
C ILE A 42 -0.52 -62.86 3.82
N THR A 43 -0.60 -64.19 3.82
CA THR A 43 -0.18 -65.02 4.96
C THR A 43 1.32 -64.89 5.25
N GLU A 44 2.15 -64.72 4.23
CA GLU A 44 3.59 -64.47 4.38
C GLU A 44 3.91 -63.04 4.84
N LEU A 45 3.18 -62.04 4.34
CA LEU A 45 3.43 -60.63 4.66
C LEU A 45 2.92 -60.24 6.04
N THR A 46 1.82 -60.83 6.50
CA THR A 46 1.22 -60.53 7.82
C THR A 46 2.21 -60.63 8.99
N PRO A 47 2.98 -61.73 9.17
CA PRO A 47 3.96 -61.81 10.24
C PRO A 47 5.14 -60.86 10.06
N ARG A 48 5.54 -60.54 8.81
CA ARG A 48 6.60 -59.56 8.53
C ARG A 48 6.20 -58.15 8.93
N VAL A 49 4.94 -57.77 8.69
CA VAL A 49 4.39 -56.47 9.10
C VAL A 49 4.33 -56.37 10.63
N GLU A 50 3.89 -57.44 11.30
CA GLU A 50 3.82 -57.44 12.77
C GLU A 50 5.23 -57.38 13.40
N ALA A 51 6.20 -58.09 12.82
CA ALA A 51 7.61 -58.00 13.23
C ALA A 51 8.19 -56.59 13.04
N ALA A 52 7.91 -55.94 11.91
CA ALA A 52 8.35 -54.55 11.66
C ALA A 52 7.68 -53.57 12.64
N ARG A 53 6.41 -53.78 12.99
CA ARG A 53 5.69 -52.98 13.99
C ARG A 53 6.32 -53.10 15.37
N LEU A 54 6.66 -54.32 15.80
CA LEU A 54 7.34 -54.58 17.07
C LEU A 54 8.74 -53.95 17.09
N ALA A 55 9.50 -54.07 16.01
CA ALA A 55 10.82 -53.44 15.89
C ALA A 55 10.75 -51.90 15.95
N TYR A 56 9.75 -51.31 15.30
CA TYR A 56 9.51 -49.87 15.38
C TYR A 56 9.15 -49.44 16.81
N GLN A 57 8.28 -50.19 17.49
CA GLN A 57 7.89 -49.90 18.87
C GLN A 57 9.10 -49.96 19.81
N ASP A 58 9.96 -50.97 19.70
CA ASP A 58 11.20 -51.07 20.49
C ASP A 58 12.13 -49.87 20.25
N LEU A 59 12.44 -49.55 19.00
CA LEU A 59 13.30 -48.41 18.65
C LEU A 59 12.72 -47.08 19.14
N SER A 60 11.40 -46.90 19.04
CA SER A 60 10.72 -45.72 19.54
C SER A 60 10.83 -45.60 21.06
N GLY A 61 10.71 -46.73 21.79
CA GLY A 61 10.92 -46.81 23.23
C GLY A 61 12.33 -46.39 23.60
N ARG A 62 13.34 -47.01 22.97
CA ARG A 62 14.77 -46.69 23.20
C ARG A 62 15.08 -45.21 22.94
N LEU A 63 14.49 -44.61 21.91
CA LEU A 63 14.64 -43.19 21.60
C LEU A 63 14.03 -42.28 22.69
N VAL A 64 12.85 -42.62 23.20
CA VAL A 64 12.20 -41.88 24.30
C VAL A 64 13.05 -41.95 25.56
N THR A 65 13.55 -43.14 25.92
CA THR A 65 14.44 -43.33 27.07
C THR A 65 15.73 -42.52 26.91
N ALA A 66 16.34 -42.52 25.73
CA ALA A 66 17.54 -41.72 25.45
C ALA A 66 17.29 -40.21 25.60
N ARG A 67 16.13 -39.72 25.13
CA ARG A 67 15.74 -38.30 25.28
C ARG A 67 15.48 -37.92 26.74
N GLN A 68 14.80 -38.77 27.50
CA GLN A 68 14.59 -38.56 28.94
C GLN A 68 15.92 -38.53 29.70
N ARG A 69 16.84 -39.47 29.39
CA ARG A 69 18.18 -39.52 29.99
C ARG A 69 18.98 -38.26 29.67
N ARG A 70 18.96 -37.81 28.41
CA ARG A 70 19.56 -36.52 28.01
C ARG A 70 18.94 -35.33 28.76
N ALA A 71 17.62 -35.30 28.90
CA ALA A 71 16.93 -34.21 29.60
C ALA A 71 17.26 -34.17 31.09
N ALA A 72 17.35 -35.34 31.74
CA ALA A 72 17.79 -35.47 33.12
C ALA A 72 19.24 -35.00 33.30
N VAL A 73 20.15 -35.41 32.40
CA VAL A 73 21.55 -34.94 32.39
C VAL A 73 21.61 -33.42 32.18
N ALA A 74 20.84 -32.87 31.24
CA ALA A 74 20.77 -31.43 31.01
C ALA A 74 20.12 -30.65 32.17
N ALA A 75 19.23 -31.27 32.95
CA ALA A 75 18.69 -30.69 34.18
C ALA A 75 19.75 -30.67 35.29
N ARG A 76 20.55 -31.73 35.43
CA ARG A 76 21.69 -31.78 36.35
C ARG A 76 22.73 -30.71 36.03
N ILE A 77 23.13 -30.59 34.76
CA ILE A 77 24.08 -29.55 34.31
C ILE A 77 23.57 -28.13 34.63
N ARG A 78 22.26 -27.89 34.52
CA ARG A 78 21.63 -26.59 34.88
C ARG A 78 21.57 -26.33 36.38
N GLN A 79 21.63 -27.37 37.21
CA GLN A 79 21.71 -27.24 38.67
C GLN A 79 23.16 -27.03 39.13
N GLU A 80 24.13 -27.60 38.42
CA GLU A 80 25.57 -27.46 38.70
C GLU A 80 26.14 -26.09 38.26
N ILE A 81 25.49 -25.37 37.33
CA ILE A 81 25.91 -24.04 36.87
C ILE A 81 24.85 -23.00 37.28
N PRO A 82 25.05 -22.25 38.39
CA PRO A 82 24.10 -21.23 38.84
C PRO A 82 24.08 -20.04 37.88
N ALA A 83 22.89 -19.60 37.48
CA ALA A 83 22.70 -18.32 36.80
C ALA A 83 22.88 -17.14 37.79
N PRO A 84 23.42 -15.97 37.36
CA PRO A 84 23.59 -14.82 38.24
C PRO A 84 22.25 -14.31 38.77
N ARG A 85 22.14 -14.15 40.09
CA ARG A 85 20.96 -13.58 40.77
C ARG A 85 20.84 -12.08 40.45
N ALA A 86 19.73 -11.68 39.83
CA ALA A 86 19.34 -10.27 39.74
C ALA A 86 18.74 -9.81 41.08
N ALA A 87 19.31 -8.75 41.65
CA ALA A 87 18.88 -8.13 42.91
C ALA A 87 17.47 -7.52 42.79
N GLY A 88 16.63 -7.79 43.80
CA GLY A 88 15.27 -7.23 43.89
C GLY A 88 15.27 -5.74 44.27
N PRO A 89 14.32 -4.93 43.78
CA PRO A 89 14.23 -3.52 44.12
C PRO A 89 13.61 -3.31 45.52
N ALA A 90 14.15 -2.31 46.24
CA ALA A 90 13.77 -1.88 47.58
C ALA A 90 12.35 -1.26 47.67
N PRO A 91 11.72 -1.22 48.87
CA PRO A 91 10.35 -0.74 49.06
C PRO A 91 10.28 0.80 49.04
N LEU A 92 9.25 1.36 48.39
CA LEU A 92 8.93 2.80 48.42
C LEU A 92 7.91 3.12 49.53
N PRO A 93 7.91 4.36 50.08
CA PRO A 93 7.06 4.74 51.21
C PRO A 93 5.60 5.01 50.82
N ALA A 94 4.68 4.78 51.77
CA ALA A 94 3.23 4.90 51.59
C ALA A 94 2.75 6.37 51.63
N PRO A 95 1.84 6.79 50.71
CA PRO A 95 1.20 8.10 50.77
C PRO A 95 -0.12 8.08 51.59
N THR A 96 -0.36 9.19 52.29
CA THR A 96 -1.49 9.50 53.18
C THR A 96 -2.86 9.62 52.48
N PRO A 97 -3.98 9.29 53.16
CA PRO A 97 -5.32 9.24 52.55
C PRO A 97 -6.03 10.62 52.49
N PRO A 98 -6.76 10.95 51.40
CA PRO A 98 -7.68 12.08 51.33
C PRO A 98 -9.13 11.72 51.71
N ARG A 99 -9.88 12.75 52.14
CA ARG A 99 -11.26 12.76 52.67
C ARG A 99 -12.32 12.13 51.74
N PRO A 100 -13.40 11.55 52.32
CA PRO A 100 -14.45 10.86 51.57
C PRO A 100 -15.43 11.83 50.88
N VAL A 101 -15.70 11.54 49.60
CA VAL A 101 -16.75 12.11 48.75
C VAL A 101 -17.74 10.97 48.43
N PRO A 102 -19.06 11.20 48.27
CA PRO A 102 -20.04 10.13 48.12
C PRO A 102 -19.78 9.24 46.89
N PRO A 103 -20.01 7.91 46.97
CA PRO A 103 -19.58 6.97 45.95
C PRO A 103 -20.42 7.05 44.67
N THR A 104 -19.80 7.47 43.57
CA THR A 104 -20.15 7.01 42.23
C THR A 104 -19.32 5.76 41.91
N PRO A 105 -19.85 4.72 41.25
CA PRO A 105 -19.14 3.46 41.06
C PRO A 105 -17.90 3.66 40.18
N ALA A 106 -16.72 3.63 40.80
CA ALA A 106 -15.43 3.72 40.11
C ALA A 106 -15.21 2.47 39.23
N VAL A 107 -15.25 2.66 37.91
CA VAL A 107 -14.81 1.62 36.96
C VAL A 107 -13.29 1.48 37.06
N ARG A 108 -12.82 0.39 37.66
CA ARG A 108 -11.38 0.08 37.71
C ARG A 108 -10.82 -0.09 36.28
N PRO A 109 -9.60 0.41 35.99
CA PRO A 109 -8.89 0.05 34.75
C PRO A 109 -8.77 -1.48 34.64
N GLY A 110 -9.33 -2.06 33.56
CA GLY A 110 -9.41 -3.52 33.41
C GLY A 110 -10.51 -4.21 34.25
N GLY A 111 -11.59 -3.49 34.58
CA GLY A 111 -12.72 -4.02 35.35
C GLY A 111 -13.37 -5.27 34.75
N ALA A 112 -14.08 -6.02 35.59
CA ALA A 112 -14.73 -7.27 35.24
C ALA A 112 -15.73 -7.10 34.08
N GLU A 113 -15.42 -7.65 32.91
CA GLU A 113 -16.31 -7.65 31.74
C GLU A 113 -17.36 -8.80 31.82
N THR A 114 -17.31 -9.63 32.89
CA THR A 114 -18.17 -10.81 33.05
C THR A 114 -19.11 -10.72 34.25
N SER A 115 -20.41 -10.72 33.96
CA SER A 115 -21.50 -10.85 34.94
C SER A 115 -21.76 -12.32 35.31
N THR A 116 -22.43 -12.59 36.43
CA THR A 116 -22.89 -13.95 36.82
C THR A 116 -23.74 -14.62 35.74
N ARG A 117 -24.40 -13.82 34.88
CA ARG A 117 -25.15 -14.27 33.71
C ARG A 117 -24.24 -14.87 32.62
N ALA A 118 -23.01 -14.37 32.47
CA ALA A 118 -22.03 -14.88 31.51
C ALA A 118 -21.46 -16.24 31.93
N VAL A 119 -21.21 -16.44 33.24
CA VAL A 119 -20.74 -17.73 33.78
C VAL A 119 -21.80 -18.81 33.63
N GLN A 120 -23.07 -18.49 33.93
CA GLN A 120 -24.19 -19.39 33.69
C GLN A 120 -24.33 -19.75 32.20
N GLY A 121 -24.19 -18.76 31.31
CA GLY A 121 -24.19 -19.00 29.85
C GLY A 121 -23.04 -19.90 29.40
N LEU A 122 -21.85 -19.74 29.97
CA LEU A 122 -20.68 -20.57 29.65
C LEU A 122 -20.90 -22.05 30.04
N LEU A 123 -21.46 -22.30 31.23
CA LEU A 123 -21.77 -23.67 31.69
C LEU A 123 -22.79 -24.36 30.78
N PHE A 124 -23.80 -23.62 30.33
CA PHE A 124 -24.80 -24.11 29.38
C PHE A 124 -24.19 -24.44 28.01
N VAL A 125 -23.33 -23.55 27.47
CA VAL A 125 -22.64 -23.80 26.20
C VAL A 125 -21.71 -25.01 26.30
N LEU A 126 -20.94 -25.12 27.38
CA LEU A 126 -20.02 -26.24 27.60
C LEU A 126 -20.77 -27.57 27.77
N GLY A 127 -21.85 -27.58 28.56
CA GLY A 127 -22.71 -28.75 28.75
C GLY A 127 -23.39 -29.20 27.45
N GLY A 128 -23.89 -28.25 26.65
CA GLY A 128 -24.43 -28.52 25.32
C GLY A 128 -23.38 -29.06 24.34
N LEU A 129 -22.15 -28.52 24.37
CA LEU A 129 -21.05 -29.00 23.53
C LEU A 129 -20.61 -30.42 23.91
N LEU A 130 -20.50 -30.73 25.21
CA LEU A 130 -20.15 -32.06 25.71
C LEU A 130 -21.23 -33.09 25.36
N LEU A 131 -22.50 -32.74 25.53
CA LEU A 131 -23.60 -33.63 25.16
C LEU A 131 -23.72 -33.80 23.64
N GLY A 132 -23.48 -32.73 22.88
CA GLY A 132 -23.45 -32.78 21.42
C GLY A 132 -22.28 -33.62 20.88
N THR A 133 -21.09 -33.49 21.45
CA THR A 133 -19.95 -34.37 21.10
C THR A 133 -20.22 -35.82 21.47
N ALA A 134 -20.84 -36.09 22.63
CA ALA A 134 -21.28 -37.44 23.00
C ALA A 134 -22.26 -38.03 21.97
N ALA A 135 -23.22 -37.23 21.51
CA ALA A 135 -24.16 -37.62 20.45
C ALA A 135 -23.44 -37.97 19.14
N VAL A 136 -22.53 -37.12 18.67
CA VAL A 136 -21.72 -37.37 17.45
C VAL A 136 -20.94 -38.69 17.59
N VAL A 137 -20.27 -38.90 18.72
CA VAL A 137 -19.48 -40.11 18.99
C VAL A 137 -20.39 -41.35 19.01
N PHE A 138 -21.54 -41.28 19.69
CA PHE A 138 -22.50 -42.38 19.70
C PHE A 138 -22.95 -42.75 18.29
N THR A 139 -23.32 -41.76 17.47
CA THR A 139 -23.73 -41.97 16.08
C THR A 139 -22.61 -42.47 15.17
N ALA A 140 -21.34 -42.27 15.51
CA ALA A 140 -20.20 -42.75 14.73
C ALA A 140 -19.73 -44.16 15.14
N VAL A 141 -19.85 -44.54 16.42
CA VAL A 141 -19.13 -45.69 17.00
C VAL A 141 -20.04 -46.82 17.51
N ALA A 142 -21.33 -46.59 17.80
CA ALA A 142 -22.22 -47.56 18.47
C ALA A 142 -22.70 -48.76 17.60
N TRP A 143 -21.93 -49.14 16.59
CA TRP A 143 -22.41 -49.94 15.45
C TRP A 143 -22.18 -51.46 15.58
N ALA A 144 -21.30 -51.96 16.46
CA ALA A 144 -20.84 -53.36 16.33
C ALA A 144 -21.86 -54.47 16.70
N THR A 145 -22.87 -54.21 17.55
CA THR A 145 -23.70 -55.28 18.16
C THR A 145 -25.15 -55.37 17.71
N PHE A 146 -25.68 -54.37 16.99
CA PHE A 146 -27.10 -54.31 16.61
C PHE A 146 -27.26 -54.37 15.09
N GLY A 147 -28.29 -55.05 14.56
CA GLY A 147 -28.62 -55.02 13.13
C GLY A 147 -29.08 -53.63 12.66
N VAL A 148 -29.07 -53.37 11.35
CA VAL A 148 -29.40 -52.06 10.74
C VAL A 148 -30.75 -51.51 11.25
N ALA A 149 -31.77 -52.37 11.34
CA ALA A 149 -33.09 -52.02 11.85
C ALA A 149 -33.07 -51.63 13.35
N GLY A 150 -32.29 -52.36 14.17
CA GLY A 150 -32.15 -52.05 15.60
C GLY A 150 -31.46 -50.71 15.85
N ARG A 151 -30.43 -50.38 15.07
CA ARG A 151 -29.72 -49.10 15.16
C ARG A 151 -30.63 -47.92 14.80
N ALA A 152 -31.40 -48.04 13.73
CA ALA A 152 -32.35 -47.02 13.30
C ALA A 152 -33.44 -46.78 14.36
N LEU A 153 -33.98 -47.83 14.98
CA LEU A 153 -35.02 -47.73 16.00
C LEU A 153 -34.49 -47.08 17.29
N ILE A 154 -33.27 -47.43 17.72
CA ILE A 154 -32.64 -46.83 18.91
C ILE A 154 -32.39 -45.33 18.69
N LEU A 155 -31.82 -44.94 17.55
CA LEU A 155 -31.57 -43.53 17.21
C LEU A 155 -32.88 -42.72 17.17
N LEU A 156 -33.90 -43.24 16.50
CA LEU A 156 -35.22 -42.63 16.45
C LEU A 156 -35.81 -42.41 17.85
N ALA A 157 -35.73 -43.42 18.72
CA ALA A 157 -36.25 -43.33 20.09
C ALA A 157 -35.49 -42.30 20.94
N VAL A 158 -34.16 -42.26 20.84
CA VAL A 158 -33.32 -41.30 21.56
C VAL A 158 -33.56 -39.87 21.06
N THR A 159 -33.64 -39.66 19.75
CA THR A 159 -33.93 -38.35 19.16
C THR A 159 -35.34 -37.86 19.54
N ALA A 160 -36.34 -38.74 19.54
CA ALA A 160 -37.69 -38.41 20.00
C ALA A 160 -37.70 -37.96 21.48
N LEU A 161 -37.03 -38.71 22.37
CA LEU A 161 -36.89 -38.34 23.79
C LEU A 161 -36.15 -37.00 23.96
N ALA A 162 -35.08 -36.78 23.19
CA ALA A 162 -34.32 -35.54 23.21
C ALA A 162 -35.15 -34.33 22.73
N LEU A 163 -36.09 -34.51 21.80
CA LEU A 163 -37.01 -33.47 21.35
C LEU A 163 -38.15 -33.19 22.34
N VAL A 164 -38.55 -34.14 23.19
CA VAL A 164 -39.57 -33.92 24.23
C VAL A 164 -39.00 -33.17 25.44
N ALA A 165 -37.76 -33.46 25.85
CA ALA A 165 -37.15 -32.91 27.06
C ALA A 165 -37.13 -31.35 27.15
N PRO A 166 -36.82 -30.58 26.07
CA PRO A 166 -36.83 -29.12 26.10
C PRO A 166 -38.23 -28.54 26.30
N LEU A 167 -39.29 -29.20 25.80
CA LEU A 167 -40.68 -28.75 25.99
C LEU A 167 -41.09 -28.87 27.45
N VAL A 168 -40.72 -29.97 28.10
CA VAL A 168 -40.95 -30.19 29.54
C VAL A 168 -40.13 -29.20 30.39
N ALA A 169 -38.87 -28.94 30.05
CA ALA A 169 -38.03 -27.95 30.73
C ALA A 169 -38.62 -26.53 30.62
N ARG A 170 -39.14 -26.18 29.43
CA ARG A 170 -39.85 -24.93 29.20
C ARG A 170 -41.14 -24.82 30.00
N ALA A 171 -41.94 -25.89 30.08
CA ALA A 171 -43.16 -25.92 30.88
C ALA A 171 -42.87 -25.67 32.38
N ARG A 172 -41.69 -26.08 32.85
CA ARG A 172 -41.18 -25.79 34.21
C ARG A 172 -40.46 -24.43 34.35
N GLY A 173 -40.56 -23.57 33.34
CA GLY A 173 -40.01 -22.21 33.32
C GLY A 173 -38.49 -22.11 33.12
N LEU A 174 -37.76 -23.21 32.91
CA LEU A 174 -36.29 -23.28 32.76
C LEU A 174 -35.85 -22.98 31.32
N ARG A 175 -35.81 -21.69 30.95
CA ARG A 175 -35.58 -21.28 29.56
C ARG A 175 -34.14 -21.51 29.09
N GLY A 176 -33.13 -21.28 29.94
CA GLY A 176 -31.73 -21.49 29.57
C GLY A 176 -31.43 -22.97 29.32
N THR A 177 -31.93 -23.82 30.21
CA THR A 177 -31.84 -25.29 30.11
C THR A 177 -32.57 -25.82 28.87
N ALA A 178 -33.77 -25.30 28.59
CA ALA A 178 -34.54 -25.67 27.40
C ALA A 178 -33.82 -25.29 26.10
N GLU A 179 -33.18 -24.12 26.03
CA GLU A 179 -32.43 -23.70 24.83
C GLU A 179 -31.23 -24.60 24.56
N THR A 180 -30.47 -24.98 25.59
CA THR A 180 -29.35 -25.92 25.42
C THR A 180 -29.77 -27.32 24.99
N LEU A 181 -30.81 -27.88 25.62
CA LEU A 181 -31.30 -29.21 25.27
C LEU A 181 -31.89 -29.22 23.86
N ALA A 182 -32.57 -28.14 23.45
CA ALA A 182 -33.09 -28.01 22.10
C ALA A 182 -31.97 -27.95 21.05
N SER A 183 -30.85 -27.27 21.32
CA SER A 183 -29.68 -27.28 20.43
C SER A 183 -29.09 -28.69 20.26
N VAL A 184 -29.00 -29.47 21.34
CA VAL A 184 -28.50 -30.85 21.28
C VAL A 184 -29.48 -31.77 20.54
N ALA A 185 -30.78 -31.64 20.80
CA ALA A 185 -31.81 -32.41 20.11
C ALA A 185 -31.80 -32.17 18.59
N LEU A 186 -31.60 -30.92 18.16
CA LEU A 186 -31.50 -30.59 16.73
C LEU A 186 -30.18 -31.04 16.10
N LEU A 187 -29.10 -31.14 16.88
CA LEU A 187 -27.86 -31.77 16.41
C LEU A 187 -28.08 -33.27 16.16
N LEU A 188 -28.78 -33.97 17.06
CA LEU A 188 -29.13 -35.39 16.88
C LEU A 188 -29.90 -35.64 15.58
N VAL A 189 -30.86 -34.77 15.23
CA VAL A 189 -31.60 -34.86 13.95
C VAL A 189 -30.66 -34.85 12.73
N VAL A 190 -29.59 -34.05 12.76
CA VAL A 190 -28.61 -33.99 11.65
C VAL A 190 -27.73 -35.23 11.64
N LEU A 191 -27.35 -35.71 12.82
CA LEU A 191 -26.56 -36.93 12.98
C LEU A 191 -27.33 -38.19 12.58
N ASP A 192 -28.64 -38.23 12.77
CA ASP A 192 -29.51 -39.30 12.28
C ASP A 192 -29.47 -39.38 10.74
N GLY A 193 -29.38 -38.23 10.07
CA GLY A 193 -29.14 -38.18 8.63
C GLY A 193 -27.77 -38.74 8.23
N TYR A 194 -26.70 -38.37 8.95
CA TYR A 194 -25.39 -38.97 8.71
C TYR A 194 -25.38 -40.50 8.94
N ALA A 195 -26.01 -40.95 10.03
CA ALA A 195 -26.13 -42.35 10.38
C ALA A 195 -26.87 -43.13 9.28
N ALA A 196 -27.99 -42.60 8.77
CA ALA A 196 -28.73 -43.21 7.67
C ALA A 196 -27.88 -43.39 6.39
N TRP A 197 -27.02 -42.42 6.06
CA TRP A 197 -26.06 -42.55 4.96
C TRP A 197 -25.01 -43.62 5.20
N SER A 198 -24.44 -43.65 6.41
CA SER A 198 -23.33 -44.55 6.75
C SER A 198 -23.68 -46.03 6.65
N VAL A 199 -24.96 -46.39 6.76
CA VAL A 199 -25.43 -47.78 6.58
C VAL A 199 -26.37 -47.98 5.42
N ASP A 200 -26.35 -47.04 4.49
CA ASP A 200 -27.13 -47.12 3.25
C ASP A 200 -28.62 -47.43 3.51
N LEU A 201 -29.16 -46.83 4.57
CA LEU A 201 -30.54 -47.07 4.98
C LEU A 201 -31.48 -46.59 3.87
N PHE A 202 -32.28 -47.49 3.29
CA PHE A 202 -33.10 -47.24 2.10
C PHE A 202 -32.33 -46.96 0.79
N GLY A 203 -31.07 -47.39 0.67
CA GLY A 203 -30.28 -47.22 -0.57
C GLY A 203 -29.81 -45.78 -0.84
N VAL A 204 -29.72 -44.96 0.21
CA VAL A 204 -29.42 -43.52 0.12
C VAL A 204 -28.00 -43.19 -0.35
N THR A 205 -27.06 -44.14 -0.32
CA THR A 205 -25.70 -43.95 -0.84
C THR A 205 -25.65 -43.87 -2.37
N GLY A 206 -26.73 -44.26 -3.06
CA GLY A 206 -26.89 -44.05 -4.50
C GLY A 206 -26.97 -42.57 -4.92
N LEU A 207 -27.17 -41.65 -3.98
CA LEU A 207 -27.15 -40.21 -4.22
C LEU A 207 -25.73 -39.63 -4.09
N PRO A 208 -25.33 -38.63 -4.90
CA PRO A 208 -24.11 -37.88 -4.70
C PRO A 208 -24.07 -37.31 -3.27
N GLY A 209 -22.97 -37.53 -2.53
CA GLY A 209 -22.88 -37.17 -1.10
C GLY A 209 -23.25 -35.72 -0.79
N SER A 210 -22.99 -34.78 -1.70
CA SER A 210 -23.39 -33.38 -1.53
C SER A 210 -24.91 -33.16 -1.62
N ARG A 211 -25.63 -33.91 -2.47
CA ARG A 211 -27.10 -33.86 -2.55
C ARG A 211 -27.74 -34.46 -1.31
N TYR A 212 -27.20 -35.59 -0.85
CA TYR A 212 -27.67 -36.20 0.39
C TYR A 212 -27.46 -35.26 1.59
N ALA A 213 -26.28 -34.66 1.71
CA ALA A 213 -26.00 -33.66 2.75
C ALA A 213 -26.91 -32.42 2.66
N ALA A 214 -27.23 -31.96 1.44
CA ALA A 214 -28.20 -30.88 1.22
C ALA A 214 -29.61 -31.28 1.70
N LEU A 215 -30.04 -32.52 1.44
CA LEU A 215 -31.34 -33.04 1.89
C LEU A 215 -31.40 -33.13 3.42
N VAL A 216 -30.36 -33.68 4.05
CA VAL A 216 -30.27 -33.79 5.52
C VAL A 216 -30.30 -32.41 6.18
N THR A 217 -29.53 -31.45 5.66
CA THR A 217 -29.52 -30.07 6.20
C THR A 217 -30.85 -29.34 5.96
N ALA A 218 -31.52 -29.58 4.82
CA ALA A 218 -32.84 -29.01 4.54
C ALA A 218 -33.93 -29.58 5.46
N ILE A 219 -33.97 -30.90 5.64
CA ILE A 219 -34.89 -31.57 6.57
C ILE A 219 -34.60 -31.13 8.00
N GLY A 220 -33.33 -31.09 8.42
CA GLY A 220 -32.91 -30.57 9.72
C GLY A 220 -33.32 -29.11 9.95
N ALA A 221 -33.21 -28.26 8.94
CA ALA A 221 -33.67 -26.87 9.00
C ALA A 221 -35.20 -26.78 9.16
N ALA A 222 -35.97 -27.60 8.44
CA ALA A 222 -37.43 -27.66 8.55
C ALA A 222 -37.88 -28.15 9.93
N VAL A 223 -37.25 -29.20 10.45
CA VAL A 223 -37.48 -29.73 11.81
C VAL A 223 -37.15 -28.66 12.85
N ALA A 224 -36.00 -27.99 12.73
CA ALA A 224 -35.61 -26.90 13.63
C ALA A 224 -36.59 -25.71 13.60
N ALA A 225 -37.10 -25.35 12.42
CA ALA A 225 -38.08 -24.28 12.25
C ALA A 225 -39.44 -24.65 12.86
N GLY A 226 -39.95 -25.86 12.57
CA GLY A 226 -41.17 -26.38 13.18
C GLY A 226 -41.06 -26.48 14.71
N TYR A 227 -39.92 -26.96 15.19
CA TYR A 227 -39.63 -27.03 16.62
C TYR A 227 -39.54 -25.64 17.26
N ALA A 228 -39.01 -24.63 16.56
CA ALA A 228 -39.01 -23.24 17.03
C ALA A 228 -40.43 -22.68 17.18
N LEU A 229 -41.36 -23.02 16.28
CA LEU A 229 -42.76 -22.58 16.33
C LEU A 229 -43.50 -23.18 17.54
N VAL A 230 -43.33 -24.49 17.77
CA VAL A 230 -43.96 -25.20 18.90
C VAL A 230 -43.32 -24.79 20.23
N SER A 231 -41.98 -24.78 20.31
CA SER A 231 -41.24 -24.52 21.54
C SER A 231 -41.05 -23.03 21.87
N ARG A 232 -41.29 -22.09 20.95
CA ARG A 232 -41.03 -20.63 21.11
C ARG A 232 -39.67 -20.30 21.76
N LEU A 233 -38.67 -21.18 21.63
CA LEU A 233 -37.29 -21.00 22.09
C LEU A 233 -36.47 -20.27 21.03
N THR A 234 -35.40 -19.58 21.42
CA THR A 234 -34.58 -18.82 20.44
C THR A 234 -33.53 -19.68 19.74
N ALA A 235 -32.92 -20.64 20.45
CA ALA A 235 -31.90 -21.54 19.90
C ALA A 235 -32.36 -22.34 18.66
N PRO A 236 -33.56 -22.96 18.63
CA PRO A 236 -34.06 -23.69 17.46
C PRO A 236 -34.18 -22.83 16.20
N TRP A 237 -34.52 -21.56 16.36
CA TRP A 237 -34.60 -20.62 15.24
C TRP A 237 -33.21 -20.33 14.64
N PHE A 238 -32.18 -20.15 15.47
CA PHE A 238 -30.79 -19.99 15.00
C PHE A 238 -30.26 -21.28 14.37
N ALA A 239 -30.60 -22.44 14.92
CA ALA A 239 -30.22 -23.74 14.36
C ALA A 239 -30.86 -23.96 12.98
N ALA A 240 -32.14 -23.63 12.81
CA ALA A 240 -32.83 -23.70 11.52
C ALA A 240 -32.14 -22.85 10.46
N TRP A 241 -31.72 -21.64 10.83
CA TRP A 241 -31.04 -20.75 9.90
C TRP A 241 -29.60 -21.19 9.59
N LEU A 242 -28.84 -21.65 10.58
CA LEU A 242 -27.50 -22.22 10.37
C LEU A 242 -27.55 -23.44 9.44
N LEU A 243 -28.54 -24.32 9.61
CA LEU A 243 -28.75 -25.50 8.78
C LEU A 243 -29.28 -25.16 7.39
N ALA A 244 -29.97 -24.02 7.22
CA ALA A 244 -30.44 -23.56 5.91
C ALA A 244 -29.30 -23.00 5.03
N GLN A 245 -28.24 -22.42 5.61
CA GLN A 245 -27.14 -21.81 4.85
C GLN A 245 -26.41 -22.77 3.87
N PRO A 246 -26.03 -24.00 4.26
CA PRO A 246 -25.32 -24.91 3.36
C PRO A 246 -26.23 -25.64 2.36
N VAL A 247 -27.56 -25.58 2.47
CA VAL A 247 -28.50 -26.33 1.61
C VAL A 247 -28.26 -26.01 0.13
N LEU A 248 -28.25 -24.72 -0.22
CA LEU A 248 -28.11 -24.28 -1.61
C LEU A 248 -26.68 -24.54 -2.15
N PRO A 249 -25.58 -24.22 -1.44
CA PRO A 249 -24.22 -24.59 -1.85
C PRO A 249 -24.02 -26.08 -2.06
N LEU A 250 -24.52 -26.93 -1.15
CA LEU A 250 -24.35 -28.38 -1.22
C LEU A 250 -25.19 -29.01 -2.35
N ALA A 251 -26.42 -28.52 -2.56
CA ALA A 251 -27.26 -28.94 -3.67
C ALA A 251 -26.62 -28.57 -5.01
N ALA A 252 -26.04 -27.37 -5.11
CA ALA A 252 -25.38 -26.89 -6.31
C ALA A 252 -24.04 -27.61 -6.60
N ALA A 253 -23.28 -27.96 -5.56
CA ALA A 253 -21.98 -28.63 -5.71
C ALA A 253 -22.04 -29.92 -6.55
N ALA A 254 -23.17 -30.62 -6.52
CA ALA A 254 -23.39 -31.83 -7.31
C ALA A 254 -23.33 -31.59 -8.83
N PHE A 255 -23.60 -30.36 -9.28
CA PHE A 255 -23.61 -29.97 -10.69
C PHE A 255 -22.27 -29.38 -11.15
N ARG A 256 -21.22 -29.41 -10.30
CA ARG A 256 -19.87 -28.85 -10.56
C ARG A 256 -19.91 -27.45 -11.21
N PRO A 257 -20.53 -26.45 -10.54
CA PRO A 257 -20.73 -25.14 -11.13
C PRO A 257 -19.40 -24.45 -11.43
N THR A 258 -19.36 -23.74 -12.56
CA THR A 258 -18.26 -22.82 -12.89
C THR A 258 -18.22 -21.64 -11.91
N ALA A 259 -17.19 -20.80 -11.96
CA ALA A 259 -17.10 -19.60 -11.12
C ALA A 259 -18.35 -18.70 -11.21
N ALA A 260 -18.94 -18.58 -12.41
CA ALA A 260 -20.22 -17.88 -12.60
C ALA A 260 -21.38 -18.55 -11.83
N GLY A 261 -21.46 -19.88 -11.84
CA GLY A 261 -22.44 -20.64 -11.07
C GLY A 261 -22.27 -20.47 -9.56
N TRP A 262 -21.03 -20.52 -9.06
CA TRP A 262 -20.73 -20.26 -7.65
C TRP A 262 -21.09 -18.83 -7.22
N ALA A 263 -20.86 -17.83 -8.08
CA ALA A 263 -21.28 -16.45 -7.81
C ALA A 263 -22.80 -16.33 -7.63
N LEU A 264 -23.59 -16.98 -8.50
CA LEU A 264 -25.06 -16.96 -8.40
C LEU A 264 -25.56 -17.68 -7.14
N VAL A 265 -25.01 -18.86 -6.83
CA VAL A 265 -25.35 -19.64 -5.63
C VAL A 265 -25.07 -18.84 -4.36
N LEU A 266 -23.89 -18.23 -4.24
CA LEU A 266 -23.52 -17.43 -3.08
C LEU A 266 -24.33 -16.12 -2.98
N THR A 267 -24.70 -15.52 -4.13
CA THR A 267 -25.60 -14.36 -4.13
C THR A 267 -27.00 -14.73 -3.64
N ALA A 268 -27.51 -15.91 -4.01
CA ALA A 268 -28.78 -16.41 -3.50
C ALA A 268 -28.74 -16.68 -1.99
N VAL A 269 -27.63 -17.21 -1.46
CA VAL A 269 -27.40 -17.33 0.00
C VAL A 269 -27.42 -15.94 0.66
N ALA A 270 -26.72 -14.97 0.07
CA ALA A 270 -26.71 -13.60 0.58
C ALA A 270 -28.11 -12.95 0.59
N LEU A 271 -28.92 -13.17 -0.45
CA LEU A 271 -30.31 -12.68 -0.51
C LEU A 271 -31.19 -13.40 0.52
N GLY A 272 -30.96 -14.69 0.77
CA GLY A 272 -31.62 -15.43 1.84
C GLY A 272 -31.35 -14.83 3.22
N ASP A 273 -30.08 -14.56 3.54
CA ASP A 273 -29.69 -13.89 4.79
C ASP A 273 -30.31 -12.48 4.90
N LEU A 274 -30.37 -11.75 3.79
CA LEU A 274 -31.01 -10.44 3.74
C LEU A 274 -32.53 -10.52 4.00
N ALA A 275 -33.22 -11.49 3.41
CA ALA A 275 -34.65 -11.71 3.62
C ALA A 275 -34.94 -12.01 5.11
N VAL A 276 -34.08 -12.79 5.76
CA VAL A 276 -34.16 -13.04 7.21
C VAL A 276 -33.98 -11.76 8.01
N VAL A 277 -32.98 -10.92 7.67
CA VAL A 277 -32.77 -9.61 8.33
C VAL A 277 -34.00 -8.70 8.18
N VAL A 278 -34.60 -8.65 6.99
CA VAL A 278 -35.82 -7.85 6.73
C VAL A 278 -37.02 -8.39 7.52
N ALA A 279 -37.21 -9.71 7.57
CA ALA A 279 -38.26 -10.34 8.36
C ALA A 279 -38.09 -10.05 9.87
N LEU A 280 -36.86 -10.12 10.39
CA LEU A 280 -36.53 -9.79 11.78
C LEU A 280 -36.72 -8.30 12.11
N ARG A 281 -36.60 -7.39 11.13
CA ARG A 281 -36.91 -5.97 11.33
C ARG A 281 -38.41 -5.71 11.50
N ARG A 282 -39.26 -6.51 10.84
CA ARG A 282 -40.73 -6.38 10.91
C ARG A 282 -41.35 -7.04 12.15
N ARG A 283 -40.65 -7.96 12.82
CA ARG A 283 -41.13 -8.59 14.06
C ARG A 283 -41.12 -7.59 15.23
N THR A 284 -42.28 -7.37 15.83
CA THR A 284 -42.50 -6.56 17.04
C THR A 284 -42.48 -7.39 18.33
N SER A 285 -42.64 -8.72 18.23
CA SER A 285 -42.67 -9.65 19.36
C SER A 285 -41.38 -10.50 19.43
N GLY A 286 -40.71 -10.47 20.59
CA GLY A 286 -39.45 -11.19 20.84
C GLY A 286 -38.56 -10.48 21.85
N THR A 287 -37.58 -11.18 22.44
CA THR A 287 -36.60 -10.56 23.33
C THR A 287 -35.62 -9.70 22.52
N ARG A 288 -35.38 -8.45 22.94
CA ARG A 288 -34.47 -7.50 22.24
C ARG A 288 -33.09 -8.13 21.93
N ALA A 289 -32.55 -8.93 22.84
CA ALA A 289 -31.26 -9.60 22.67
C ALA A 289 -31.24 -10.59 21.47
N ALA A 290 -32.30 -11.38 21.28
CA ALA A 290 -32.39 -12.33 20.16
C ALA A 290 -32.52 -11.60 18.81
N LEU A 291 -33.29 -10.50 18.78
CA LEU A 291 -33.42 -9.66 17.58
C LEU A 291 -32.11 -8.97 17.21
N VAL A 292 -31.32 -8.50 18.19
CA VAL A 292 -30.01 -7.89 17.95
C VAL A 292 -29.00 -8.94 17.47
N ALA A 293 -28.93 -10.10 18.12
CA ALA A 293 -28.04 -11.19 17.71
C ALA A 293 -28.38 -11.69 16.29
N GLY A 294 -29.66 -11.89 15.98
CA GLY A 294 -30.12 -12.27 14.64
C GLY A 294 -29.80 -11.23 13.57
N ARG A 295 -29.88 -9.93 13.90
CA ARG A 295 -29.47 -8.86 12.99
C ARG A 295 -27.96 -8.86 12.74
N VAL A 296 -27.15 -8.94 13.80
CA VAL A 296 -25.68 -8.94 13.66
C VAL A 296 -25.24 -10.13 12.82
N LEU A 297 -25.71 -11.33 13.17
CA LEU A 297 -25.36 -12.54 12.45
C LEU A 297 -25.84 -12.46 10.99
N GLY A 298 -27.07 -11.99 10.75
CA GLY A 298 -27.63 -11.90 9.40
C GLY A 298 -26.89 -10.91 8.50
N TRP A 299 -26.46 -9.76 9.03
CA TRP A 299 -25.59 -8.83 8.31
C TRP A 299 -24.20 -9.41 8.05
N THR A 300 -23.63 -10.15 9.01
CA THR A 300 -22.33 -10.81 8.79
C THR A 300 -22.43 -11.93 7.74
N GLY A 301 -23.50 -12.73 7.75
CA GLY A 301 -23.75 -13.77 6.74
C GLY A 301 -23.90 -13.17 5.34
N HIS A 302 -24.78 -12.18 5.19
CA HIS A 302 -24.98 -11.45 3.94
C HIS A 302 -23.67 -10.85 3.41
N GLY A 303 -22.86 -10.23 4.28
CA GLY A 303 -21.58 -9.64 3.91
C GLY A 303 -20.55 -10.66 3.46
N VAL A 304 -20.36 -11.75 4.22
CA VAL A 304 -19.42 -12.83 3.86
C VAL A 304 -19.82 -13.50 2.55
N ALA A 305 -21.10 -13.83 2.38
CA ALA A 305 -21.62 -14.44 1.16
C ALA A 305 -21.45 -13.53 -0.06
N LEU A 306 -21.71 -12.21 0.06
CA LEU A 306 -21.49 -11.26 -1.03
C LEU A 306 -20.01 -11.10 -1.41
N VAL A 307 -19.10 -11.09 -0.43
CA VAL A 307 -17.65 -10.99 -0.70
C VAL A 307 -17.17 -12.22 -1.47
N LEU A 308 -17.58 -13.42 -1.05
CA LEU A 308 -17.26 -14.66 -1.76
C LEU A 308 -17.91 -14.68 -3.16
N ALA A 309 -19.16 -14.23 -3.28
CA ALA A 309 -19.86 -14.13 -4.56
C ALA A 309 -19.18 -13.16 -5.54
N ALA A 310 -18.74 -12.00 -5.04
CA ALA A 310 -18.01 -11.00 -5.82
C ALA A 310 -16.67 -11.57 -6.32
N GLY A 311 -15.92 -12.27 -5.48
CA GLY A 311 -14.68 -12.95 -5.87
C GLY A 311 -14.90 -13.94 -7.02
N CYS A 312 -15.95 -14.76 -6.93
CA CYS A 312 -16.33 -15.69 -8.00
C CYS A 312 -16.83 -14.97 -9.27
N ALA A 313 -17.53 -13.84 -9.15
CA ALA A 313 -18.10 -13.08 -10.27
C ALA A 313 -17.05 -12.32 -11.10
N LEU A 314 -15.89 -12.01 -10.52
CA LEU A 314 -14.79 -11.36 -11.24
C LEU A 314 -14.11 -12.29 -12.26
N VAL A 315 -14.14 -13.60 -12.04
CA VAL A 315 -13.54 -14.60 -12.94
C VAL A 315 -14.18 -14.61 -14.34
N PRO A 316 -15.53 -14.76 -14.51
CA PRO A 316 -16.15 -14.72 -15.82
C PRO A 316 -16.02 -13.35 -16.52
N LEU A 317 -15.94 -12.26 -15.75
CA LEU A 317 -15.70 -10.93 -16.30
C LEU A 317 -14.28 -10.82 -16.89
N ALA A 318 -13.27 -11.33 -16.18
CA ALA A 318 -11.89 -11.33 -16.64
C ALA A 318 -11.68 -12.25 -17.85
N LEU A 319 -12.35 -13.40 -17.87
CA LEU A 319 -12.30 -14.36 -18.98
C LEU A 319 -13.17 -13.95 -20.18
N GLY A 320 -14.00 -12.91 -20.06
CA GLY A 320 -14.86 -12.42 -21.14
C GLY A 320 -16.03 -13.35 -21.50
N ARG A 321 -16.32 -14.39 -20.70
CA ARG A 321 -17.36 -15.38 -20.99
C ARG A 321 -17.97 -15.98 -19.73
N ALA A 322 -19.29 -16.20 -19.75
CA ALA A 322 -20.02 -16.95 -18.74
C ALA A 322 -20.98 -17.94 -19.42
N ALA A 323 -21.09 -19.15 -18.87
CA ALA A 323 -21.91 -20.23 -19.47
C ALA A 323 -21.63 -20.46 -20.97
N GLY A 324 -20.35 -20.32 -21.38
CA GLY A 324 -19.93 -20.50 -22.77
C GLY A 324 -20.21 -19.33 -23.71
N THR A 325 -20.87 -18.26 -23.26
CA THR A 325 -21.22 -17.10 -24.11
C THR A 325 -20.58 -15.80 -23.62
N PRO A 326 -20.10 -14.93 -24.52
CA PRO A 326 -19.55 -13.62 -24.14
C PRO A 326 -20.63 -12.64 -23.69
N LEU A 327 -21.89 -12.83 -24.12
CA LEU A 327 -23.04 -12.00 -23.74
C LEU A 327 -23.30 -11.98 -22.23
N LEU A 328 -22.96 -13.07 -21.53
CA LEU A 328 -23.22 -13.23 -20.10
C LEU A 328 -22.01 -12.87 -19.22
N ALA A 329 -20.89 -12.42 -19.79
CA ALA A 329 -19.63 -12.21 -19.06
C ALA A 329 -19.78 -11.28 -17.82
N GLY A 330 -20.57 -10.22 -17.94
CA GLY A 330 -20.85 -9.29 -16.83
C GLY A 330 -22.08 -9.62 -15.98
N GLY A 331 -22.88 -10.62 -16.38
CA GLY A 331 -24.16 -10.97 -15.73
C GLY A 331 -24.02 -11.34 -14.25
N PRO A 332 -23.12 -12.25 -13.86
CA PRO A 332 -22.93 -12.62 -12.45
C PRO A 332 -22.57 -11.43 -11.56
N LEU A 333 -21.70 -10.53 -12.04
CA LEU A 333 -21.30 -9.35 -11.28
C LEU A 333 -22.45 -8.34 -11.13
N LEU A 334 -23.30 -8.21 -12.15
CA LEU A 334 -24.51 -7.38 -12.08
C LEU A 334 -25.48 -7.92 -11.02
N VAL A 335 -25.68 -9.24 -10.92
CA VAL A 335 -26.53 -9.87 -9.91
C VAL A 335 -25.99 -9.63 -8.49
N VAL A 336 -24.67 -9.74 -8.29
CA VAL A 336 -24.01 -9.41 -7.01
C VAL A 336 -24.22 -7.93 -6.64
N ALA A 337 -24.04 -7.02 -7.60
CA ALA A 337 -24.24 -5.59 -7.37
C ALA A 337 -25.70 -5.24 -7.02
N LEU A 338 -26.68 -5.89 -7.67
CA LEU A 338 -28.10 -5.74 -7.34
C LEU A 338 -28.41 -6.24 -5.93
N ALA A 339 -27.83 -7.37 -5.50
CA ALA A 339 -27.98 -7.89 -4.15
C ALA A 339 -27.36 -6.94 -3.09
N LEU A 340 -26.23 -6.30 -3.40
CA LEU A 340 -25.63 -5.27 -2.56
C LEU A 340 -26.53 -4.03 -2.44
N VAL A 341 -27.16 -3.59 -3.55
CA VAL A 341 -28.14 -2.48 -3.53
C VAL A 341 -29.37 -2.85 -2.69
N ALA A 342 -29.89 -4.08 -2.83
CA ALA A 342 -30.98 -4.57 -1.98
C ALA A 342 -30.60 -4.55 -0.50
N GLY A 343 -29.36 -4.95 -0.16
CA GLY A 343 -28.78 -4.83 1.18
C GLY A 343 -28.77 -3.39 1.69
N ALA A 344 -28.28 -2.44 0.89
CA ALA A 344 -28.24 -1.03 1.27
C ALA A 344 -29.63 -0.40 1.44
N LEU A 345 -30.60 -0.78 0.59
CA LEU A 345 -32.00 -0.37 0.72
C LEU A 345 -32.60 -0.87 2.04
N ALA A 346 -32.34 -2.13 2.40
CA ALA A 346 -32.79 -2.73 3.65
C ALA A 346 -32.10 -2.12 4.89
N ALA A 347 -30.83 -1.69 4.77
CA ALA A 347 -30.08 -1.07 5.87
C ALA A 347 -30.69 0.28 6.29
N GLY A 348 -31.15 1.09 5.32
CA GLY A 348 -31.82 2.38 5.52
C GLY A 348 -30.92 3.63 5.47
N GLY A 349 -29.60 3.47 5.30
CA GLY A 349 -28.65 4.58 5.26
C GLY A 349 -28.68 5.34 3.93
N ARG A 350 -28.80 6.68 3.96
CA ARG A 350 -28.73 7.53 2.76
C ARG A 350 -27.38 7.41 2.04
N LEU A 351 -26.28 7.41 2.81
CA LEU A 351 -24.91 7.22 2.28
C LEU A 351 -24.74 5.84 1.65
N CYS A 352 -25.08 4.76 2.36
CA CYS A 352 -24.97 3.40 1.83
C CYS A 352 -25.74 3.25 0.51
N ARG A 353 -27.00 3.73 0.45
CA ARG A 353 -27.81 3.69 -0.78
C ARG A 353 -27.16 4.45 -1.92
N ALA A 354 -26.69 5.68 -1.69
CA ALA A 354 -26.03 6.48 -2.71
C ALA A 354 -24.74 5.82 -3.21
N THR A 355 -23.94 5.23 -2.31
CA THR A 355 -22.70 4.53 -2.69
C THR A 355 -22.98 3.27 -3.50
N THR A 356 -23.96 2.46 -3.12
CA THR A 356 -24.25 1.21 -3.83
C THR A 356 -24.93 1.45 -5.18
N THR A 357 -25.85 2.43 -5.27
CA THR A 357 -26.46 2.79 -6.56
C THR A 357 -25.49 3.51 -7.48
N GLY A 358 -24.51 4.25 -6.93
CA GLY A 358 -23.40 4.80 -7.70
C GLY A 358 -22.46 3.72 -8.24
N LEU A 359 -22.14 2.69 -7.44
CA LEU A 359 -21.32 1.54 -7.86
C LEU A 359 -22.01 0.63 -8.89
N LEU A 360 -23.35 0.61 -8.93
CA LEU A 360 -24.10 -0.17 -9.91
C LEU A 360 -23.87 0.32 -11.36
N VAL A 361 -23.68 1.64 -11.55
CA VAL A 361 -23.51 2.24 -12.88
C VAL A 361 -22.25 1.77 -13.61
N PRO A 362 -21.03 1.80 -13.02
CA PRO A 362 -19.85 1.25 -13.69
C PRO A 362 -19.94 -0.27 -13.91
N VAL A 363 -20.56 -1.03 -12.99
CA VAL A 363 -20.78 -2.47 -13.19
C VAL A 363 -21.68 -2.72 -14.40
N LEU A 364 -22.76 -1.95 -14.54
CA LEU A 364 -23.67 -2.03 -15.69
C LEU A 364 -22.97 -1.60 -17.00
N ALA A 365 -22.17 -0.53 -16.96
CA ALA A 365 -21.40 -0.08 -18.12
C ALA A 365 -20.44 -1.17 -18.62
N VAL A 366 -19.68 -1.77 -17.71
CA VAL A 366 -18.74 -2.86 -18.04
C VAL A 366 -19.48 -4.10 -18.54
N ALA A 367 -20.62 -4.44 -17.93
CA ALA A 367 -21.44 -5.57 -18.36
C ALA A 367 -22.01 -5.40 -19.78
N LEU A 368 -22.35 -4.18 -20.19
CA LEU A 368 -22.85 -3.88 -21.55
C LEU A 368 -21.73 -3.75 -22.60
N VAL A 369 -20.57 -3.21 -22.21
CA VAL A 369 -19.45 -2.98 -23.13
C VAL A 369 -18.64 -4.26 -23.39
N ARG A 370 -18.47 -5.13 -22.37
CA ARG A 370 -17.61 -6.32 -22.48
C ARG A 370 -18.01 -7.27 -23.62
N PRO A 371 -19.30 -7.62 -23.84
CA PRO A 371 -19.69 -8.49 -24.94
C PRO A 371 -19.35 -7.93 -26.32
N VAL A 372 -19.45 -6.61 -26.50
CA VAL A 372 -19.11 -5.95 -27.77
C VAL A 372 -17.60 -6.02 -28.04
N GLY A 373 -16.78 -5.88 -26.98
CA GLY A 373 -15.33 -6.02 -27.10
C GLY A 373 -14.88 -7.39 -27.60
N GLU A 374 -15.56 -8.45 -27.16
CA GLU A 374 -15.25 -9.83 -27.59
C GLU A 374 -15.79 -10.14 -28.99
N LEU A 375 -17.01 -9.69 -29.31
CA LEU A 375 -17.68 -10.04 -30.58
C LEU A 375 -17.25 -9.15 -31.75
N ARG A 376 -17.03 -7.86 -31.50
CA ARG A 376 -16.70 -6.84 -32.51
C ARG A 376 -15.84 -5.76 -31.89
N ALA A 377 -14.58 -6.09 -31.57
CA ALA A 377 -13.59 -5.14 -31.06
C ALA A 377 -13.50 -3.85 -31.91
N GLY A 378 -13.74 -3.98 -33.22
CA GLY A 378 -13.81 -2.86 -34.15
C GLY A 378 -14.83 -1.79 -33.76
N LEU A 379 -15.96 -2.09 -33.09
CA LEU A 379 -17.03 -1.15 -32.73
C LEU A 379 -17.01 -0.71 -31.25
N LEU A 380 -15.95 -1.03 -30.51
CA LEU A 380 -15.90 -0.89 -29.06
C LEU A 380 -16.07 0.57 -28.58
N LEU A 381 -15.42 1.53 -29.25
CA LEU A 381 -15.48 2.94 -28.88
C LEU A 381 -16.87 3.54 -29.09
N LEU A 382 -17.51 3.19 -30.22
CA LEU A 382 -18.88 3.60 -30.50
C LEU A 382 -19.86 3.01 -29.47
N ALA A 383 -19.76 1.71 -29.19
CA ALA A 383 -20.61 1.05 -28.21
C ALA A 383 -20.43 1.62 -26.81
N ALA A 384 -19.19 1.89 -26.38
CA ALA A 384 -18.91 2.57 -25.12
C ALA A 384 -19.56 3.97 -25.08
N GLY A 385 -19.42 4.76 -26.15
CA GLY A 385 -20.05 6.08 -26.25
C GLY A 385 -21.57 6.04 -26.13
N LEU A 386 -22.23 5.09 -26.80
CA LEU A 386 -23.67 4.89 -26.72
C LEU A 386 -24.11 4.45 -25.31
N VAL A 387 -23.37 3.53 -24.68
CA VAL A 387 -23.64 3.09 -23.29
C VAL A 387 -23.51 4.27 -22.32
N VAL A 388 -22.48 5.11 -22.45
CA VAL A 388 -22.31 6.30 -21.61
C VAL A 388 -23.48 7.28 -21.79
N ALA A 389 -23.89 7.55 -23.04
CA ALA A 389 -25.02 8.42 -23.31
C ALA A 389 -26.35 7.86 -22.75
N ALA A 390 -26.59 6.56 -22.91
CA ALA A 390 -27.77 5.88 -22.40
C ALA A 390 -27.82 5.90 -20.86
N LEU A 391 -26.69 5.60 -20.19
CA LEU A 391 -26.59 5.66 -18.72
C LEU A 391 -26.77 7.08 -18.19
N ALA A 392 -26.24 8.09 -18.89
CA ALA A 392 -26.43 9.49 -18.54
C ALA A 392 -27.91 9.92 -18.64
N GLY A 393 -28.61 9.49 -19.69
CA GLY A 393 -30.05 9.68 -19.86
C GLY A 393 -30.85 9.00 -18.75
N ALA A 394 -30.60 7.70 -18.51
CA ALA A 394 -31.27 6.93 -17.47
C ALA A 394 -31.06 7.53 -16.07
N ALA A 395 -29.83 7.95 -15.74
CA ALA A 395 -29.53 8.59 -14.46
C ALA A 395 -30.29 9.91 -14.26
N ARG A 396 -30.62 10.64 -15.33
CA ARG A 396 -31.38 11.90 -15.26
C ARG A 396 -32.89 11.71 -15.09
N VAL A 397 -33.45 10.60 -15.59
CA VAL A 397 -34.88 10.26 -15.45
C VAL A 397 -35.23 9.79 -14.02
N LEU A 398 -34.24 9.35 -13.22
CA LEU A 398 -34.47 8.85 -11.87
C LEU A 398 -35.00 9.91 -10.88
N PRO A 399 -35.87 9.51 -9.91
CA PRO A 399 -36.36 10.39 -8.86
C PRO A 399 -35.25 11.00 -7.99
N ALA A 400 -35.43 12.25 -7.55
CA ALA A 400 -34.40 13.02 -6.83
C ALA A 400 -33.85 12.33 -5.56
N SER A 401 -34.64 11.47 -4.91
CA SER A 401 -34.28 10.73 -3.70
C SER A 401 -33.23 9.64 -3.92
N VAL A 402 -33.08 9.13 -5.16
CA VAL A 402 -32.15 8.03 -5.51
C VAL A 402 -31.12 8.49 -6.55
N ARG A 403 -31.35 9.63 -7.20
CA ARG A 403 -30.58 10.15 -8.34
C ARG A 403 -29.11 10.47 -8.06
N THR A 404 -28.74 10.84 -6.83
CA THR A 404 -27.38 11.32 -6.51
C THR A 404 -26.30 10.27 -6.76
N GLY A 405 -26.53 9.02 -6.33
CA GLY A 405 -25.60 7.90 -6.56
C GLY A 405 -25.36 7.63 -8.05
N PRO A 406 -26.42 7.33 -8.83
CA PRO A 406 -26.29 7.05 -10.26
C PRO A 406 -25.75 8.22 -11.08
N LEU A 407 -26.02 9.47 -10.72
CA LEU A 407 -25.41 10.63 -11.38
C LEU A 407 -23.89 10.66 -11.20
N VAL A 408 -23.40 10.40 -9.99
CA VAL A 408 -21.95 10.34 -9.70
C VAL A 408 -21.32 9.15 -10.44
N GLY A 409 -22.01 7.99 -10.45
CA GLY A 409 -21.59 6.82 -11.22
C GLY A 409 -21.53 7.07 -12.73
N ALA A 410 -22.55 7.70 -13.31
CA ALA A 410 -22.60 8.02 -14.74
C ALA A 410 -21.55 9.06 -15.13
N LEU A 411 -21.29 10.06 -14.28
CA LEU A 411 -20.20 11.01 -14.45
C LEU A 411 -18.83 10.32 -14.42
N ALA A 412 -18.62 9.37 -13.50
CA ALA A 412 -17.37 8.61 -13.41
C ALA A 412 -17.13 7.76 -14.68
N VAL A 413 -18.17 7.10 -15.19
CA VAL A 413 -18.11 6.32 -16.45
C VAL A 413 -17.86 7.25 -17.65
N ALA A 414 -18.54 8.39 -17.74
CA ALA A 414 -18.33 9.38 -18.80
C ALA A 414 -16.92 9.98 -18.76
N ALA A 415 -16.38 10.23 -17.56
CA ALA A 415 -15.01 10.71 -17.37
C ALA A 415 -13.99 9.64 -17.78
N ALA A 416 -14.20 8.37 -17.42
CA ALA A 416 -13.32 7.27 -17.82
C ALA A 416 -13.26 7.11 -19.35
N LEU A 417 -14.41 7.11 -20.04
CA LEU A 417 -14.43 7.04 -21.51
C LEU A 417 -13.87 8.32 -22.14
N GLY A 418 -14.20 9.50 -21.60
CA GLY A 418 -13.66 10.77 -22.05
C GLY A 418 -12.13 10.81 -21.97
N GLN A 419 -11.54 10.27 -20.90
CA GLN A 419 -10.09 10.16 -20.75
C GLN A 419 -9.48 9.25 -21.83
N VAL A 420 -10.09 8.10 -22.11
CA VAL A 420 -9.65 7.20 -23.20
C VAL A 420 -9.72 7.91 -24.54
N ALA A 421 -10.82 8.59 -24.84
CA ALA A 421 -11.00 9.33 -26.10
C ALA A 421 -9.98 10.47 -26.25
N VAL A 422 -9.71 11.26 -25.19
CA VAL A 422 -8.69 12.31 -25.20
C VAL A 422 -7.29 11.74 -25.44
N VAL A 423 -6.94 10.61 -24.81
CA VAL A 423 -5.65 9.94 -25.03
C VAL A 423 -5.51 9.50 -26.49
N LEU A 424 -6.54 8.87 -27.06
CA LEU A 424 -6.55 8.45 -28.46
C LEU A 424 -6.45 9.65 -29.41
N THR A 425 -7.16 10.76 -29.15
CA THR A 425 -7.03 12.01 -29.92
C THR A 425 -5.62 12.60 -29.83
N GLY A 426 -5.00 12.55 -28.65
CA GLY A 426 -3.60 12.95 -28.48
C GLY A 426 -2.63 12.09 -29.30
N LEU A 427 -2.86 10.78 -29.37
CA LEU A 427 -2.06 9.87 -30.20
C LEU A 427 -2.25 10.14 -31.70
N VAL A 428 -3.48 10.40 -32.15
CA VAL A 428 -3.77 10.80 -33.54
C VAL A 428 -3.07 12.12 -33.86
N GLY A 429 -3.23 13.15 -33.02
CA GLY A 429 -2.56 14.44 -33.19
C GLY A 429 -1.03 14.34 -33.16
N ALA A 430 -0.47 13.44 -32.34
CA ALA A 430 0.96 13.18 -32.32
C ALA A 430 1.43 12.49 -33.62
N ALA A 431 0.67 11.52 -34.12
CA ALA A 431 0.97 10.83 -35.38
C ALA A 431 0.95 11.81 -36.56
N THR A 432 -0.08 12.65 -36.67
CA THR A 432 -0.17 13.68 -37.73
C THR A 432 0.89 14.76 -37.60
N ALA A 433 1.24 15.19 -36.38
CA ALA A 433 2.35 16.11 -36.16
C ALA A 433 3.70 15.49 -36.56
N SER A 434 3.91 14.21 -36.22
CA SER A 434 5.14 13.48 -36.55
C SER A 434 5.33 13.27 -38.06
N ALA A 435 4.22 13.28 -38.81
CA ALA A 435 4.24 13.16 -40.26
C ALA A 435 4.84 14.38 -40.96
N GLY A 436 4.85 15.55 -40.31
CA GLY A 436 5.57 16.74 -40.78
C GLY A 436 7.09 16.63 -40.67
N PHE A 437 7.61 15.54 -40.07
CA PHE A 437 9.03 15.32 -39.86
C PHE A 437 9.59 14.13 -40.65
N PRO A 438 10.86 14.19 -41.09
CA PRO A 438 11.82 15.30 -40.92
C PRO A 438 11.37 16.59 -41.64
N ALA A 439 11.62 17.73 -40.99
CA ALA A 439 11.11 19.02 -41.46
C ALA A 439 11.58 19.32 -42.89
N TRP A 440 10.76 20.04 -43.63
CA TRP A 440 11.02 20.54 -44.99
C TRP A 440 11.03 19.47 -46.10
N GLN A 441 10.49 18.28 -45.84
CA GLN A 441 10.47 17.15 -46.79
C GLN A 441 9.08 16.77 -47.31
N GLY A 442 8.12 17.69 -47.33
CA GLY A 442 6.81 17.49 -47.98
C GLY A 442 5.78 16.70 -47.18
N GLY A 443 6.14 16.20 -45.99
CA GLY A 443 5.28 15.43 -45.10
C GLY A 443 5.03 14.00 -45.55
N ARG A 444 4.80 13.08 -44.61
CA ARG A 444 4.46 11.67 -44.88
C ARG A 444 2.96 11.42 -44.78
N ASP A 445 2.47 10.40 -45.49
CA ASP A 445 1.11 9.93 -45.30
C ASP A 445 0.98 9.16 -43.97
N VAL A 446 -0.07 9.46 -43.20
CA VAL A 446 -0.38 8.76 -41.94
C VAL A 446 -1.39 7.65 -42.23
N PRO A 447 -1.07 6.38 -41.88
CA PRO A 447 -2.02 5.29 -42.06
C PRO A 447 -3.26 5.48 -41.18
N VAL A 448 -4.45 5.36 -41.78
CA VAL A 448 -5.74 5.56 -41.10
C VAL A 448 -6.10 4.30 -40.30
N PRO A 449 -6.32 4.39 -38.98
CA PRO A 449 -6.77 3.25 -38.20
C PRO A 449 -8.18 2.82 -38.61
N SER A 450 -8.45 1.51 -38.69
CA SER A 450 -9.78 0.97 -39.03
C SER A 450 -10.90 1.40 -38.07
N TRP A 451 -10.54 1.79 -36.84
CA TRP A 451 -11.43 2.32 -35.81
C TRP A 451 -11.44 3.86 -35.73
N GLY A 452 -10.63 4.55 -36.52
CA GLY A 452 -10.37 6.00 -36.39
C GLY A 452 -11.61 6.88 -36.57
N TRP A 453 -12.54 6.46 -37.44
CA TRP A 453 -13.83 7.14 -37.65
C TRP A 453 -14.73 7.17 -36.39
N GLN A 454 -14.53 6.26 -35.44
CA GLN A 454 -15.34 6.20 -34.21
C GLN A 454 -14.93 7.22 -33.17
N LEU A 455 -13.69 7.70 -33.23
CA LEU A 455 -13.13 8.62 -32.24
C LEU A 455 -13.90 9.95 -32.17
N PRO A 456 -14.17 10.69 -33.27
CA PRO A 456 -14.97 11.91 -33.21
C PRO A 456 -16.41 11.63 -32.75
N VAL A 457 -17.00 10.50 -33.14
CA VAL A 457 -18.36 10.12 -32.70
C VAL A 457 -18.40 9.84 -31.20
N ALA A 458 -17.43 9.11 -30.66
CA ALA A 458 -17.32 8.83 -29.23
C ALA A 458 -17.06 10.11 -28.41
N LEU A 459 -16.26 11.04 -28.92
CA LEU A 459 -16.05 12.37 -28.31
C LEU A 459 -17.36 13.17 -28.24
N LEU A 460 -18.15 13.17 -29.32
CA LEU A 460 -19.45 13.87 -29.33
C LEU A 460 -20.46 13.23 -28.37
N LEU A 461 -20.54 11.89 -28.33
CA LEU A 461 -21.42 11.16 -27.41
C LEU A 461 -21.04 11.38 -25.94
N THR A 462 -19.74 11.33 -25.61
CA THR A 462 -19.25 11.61 -24.26
C THR A 462 -19.44 13.06 -23.85
N ALA A 463 -19.16 14.02 -24.74
CA ALA A 463 -19.43 15.44 -24.51
C ALA A 463 -20.94 15.69 -24.29
N GLY A 464 -21.80 15.08 -25.09
CA GLY A 464 -23.26 15.12 -24.92
C GLY A 464 -23.69 14.57 -23.57
N ALA A 465 -23.16 13.42 -23.15
CA ALA A 465 -23.42 12.82 -21.84
C ALA A 465 -22.96 13.74 -20.69
N VAL A 466 -21.76 14.32 -20.77
CA VAL A 466 -21.25 15.27 -19.77
C VAL A 466 -22.12 16.53 -19.73
N ALA A 467 -22.51 17.10 -20.88
CA ALA A 467 -23.39 18.26 -20.96
C ALA A 467 -24.81 17.99 -20.41
N LEU A 468 -25.29 16.75 -20.55
CA LEU A 468 -26.54 16.28 -19.97
C LEU A 468 -26.44 16.13 -18.45
N LEU A 469 -25.31 15.62 -17.95
CA LEU A 469 -25.07 15.36 -16.53
C LEU A 469 -24.68 16.61 -15.73
N THR A 470 -24.13 17.64 -16.36
CA THR A 470 -23.67 18.88 -15.72
C THR A 470 -24.71 20.02 -15.77
N PRO A 471 -24.54 21.10 -14.96
CA PRO A 471 -25.39 22.29 -15.02
C PRO A 471 -25.28 23.06 -16.35
N ARG A 472 -26.32 23.82 -16.73
CA ARG A 472 -26.35 24.60 -17.98
C ARG A 472 -25.16 25.56 -18.15
N ALA A 473 -24.62 26.09 -17.06
CA ALA A 473 -23.45 26.97 -17.06
C ALA A 473 -22.17 26.32 -17.60
N VAL A 474 -22.05 24.98 -17.53
CA VAL A 474 -20.84 24.24 -17.94
C VAL A 474 -20.91 23.76 -19.39
N ARG A 475 -22.11 23.72 -20.00
CA ARG A 475 -22.32 23.28 -21.39
C ARG A 475 -21.47 24.02 -22.45
N PRO A 476 -21.29 25.36 -22.43
CA PRO A 476 -20.43 26.02 -23.41
C PRO A 476 -18.96 25.58 -23.28
N ILE A 477 -18.50 25.25 -22.07
CA ILE A 477 -17.13 24.76 -21.81
C ILE A 477 -16.94 23.38 -22.46
N VAL A 478 -17.92 22.49 -22.27
CA VAL A 478 -17.92 21.15 -22.87
C VAL A 478 -17.96 21.23 -24.40
N GLY A 479 -18.76 22.14 -24.96
CA GLY A 479 -18.85 22.35 -26.41
C GLY A 479 -17.53 22.83 -27.04
N VAL A 480 -16.87 23.79 -26.38
CA VAL A 480 -15.56 24.32 -26.84
C VAL A 480 -14.47 23.24 -26.77
N ALA A 481 -14.40 22.49 -25.67
CA ALA A 481 -13.44 21.40 -25.52
C ALA A 481 -13.68 20.28 -26.55
N ALA A 482 -14.94 19.92 -26.78
CA ALA A 482 -15.31 18.94 -27.79
C ALA A 482 -14.95 19.42 -29.21
N ALA A 483 -15.17 20.69 -29.54
CA ALA A 483 -14.81 21.24 -30.85
C ALA A 483 -13.30 21.11 -31.14
N GLY A 484 -12.44 21.46 -30.18
CA GLY A 484 -10.99 21.32 -30.34
C GLY A 484 -10.54 19.85 -30.46
N LEU A 485 -11.11 18.96 -29.63
CA LEU A 485 -10.79 17.52 -29.69
C LEU A 485 -11.29 16.85 -30.98
N VAL A 486 -12.44 17.27 -31.50
CA VAL A 486 -12.98 16.75 -32.76
C VAL A 486 -12.15 17.24 -33.95
N ALA A 487 -11.69 18.50 -33.96
CA ALA A 487 -10.78 19.01 -34.98
C ALA A 487 -9.47 18.22 -35.02
N LEU A 488 -8.84 17.99 -33.86
CA LEU A 488 -7.64 17.14 -33.74
C LEU A 488 -7.86 15.68 -34.14
N ALA A 489 -9.07 15.15 -33.95
CA ALA A 489 -9.43 13.78 -34.31
C ALA A 489 -9.85 13.62 -35.78
N ALA A 490 -10.11 14.72 -36.51
CA ALA A 490 -10.60 14.69 -37.88
C ALA A 490 -9.69 13.89 -38.84
N PRO A 491 -8.34 13.96 -38.74
CA PRO A 491 -7.46 13.16 -39.59
C PRO A 491 -7.56 11.64 -39.38
N ALA A 492 -8.20 11.17 -38.31
CA ALA A 492 -8.42 9.74 -38.08
C ALA A 492 -9.58 9.15 -38.89
N VAL A 493 -10.41 9.99 -39.52
CA VAL A 493 -11.60 9.54 -40.27
C VAL A 493 -11.21 9.05 -41.66
N THR A 494 -10.37 9.80 -42.36
CA THR A 494 -9.89 9.52 -43.72
C THR A 494 -8.47 10.03 -43.91
N ALA A 495 -7.78 9.51 -44.92
CA ALA A 495 -6.46 10.00 -45.31
C ALA A 495 -6.60 11.47 -45.74
N THR A 496 -6.08 12.39 -44.93
CA THR A 496 -6.18 13.84 -45.15
C THR A 496 -4.80 14.40 -45.46
N PRO A 497 -4.64 15.16 -46.56
CA PRO A 497 -3.35 15.75 -46.89
C PRO A 497 -3.00 16.86 -45.88
N TRP A 498 -1.72 17.01 -45.55
CA TRP A 498 -1.24 17.96 -44.52
C TRP A 498 -1.72 19.42 -44.70
N PRO A 499 -1.91 19.97 -45.92
CA PRO A 499 -2.44 21.33 -46.07
C PRO A 499 -3.90 21.43 -45.59
N LEU A 500 -4.70 20.37 -45.76
CA LEU A 500 -6.10 20.37 -45.32
C LEU A 500 -6.21 20.28 -43.80
N VAL A 501 -5.31 19.51 -43.15
CA VAL A 501 -5.17 19.49 -41.68
C VAL A 501 -4.83 20.89 -41.17
N LEU A 502 -3.87 21.56 -41.81
CA LEU A 502 -3.45 22.92 -41.46
C LEU A 502 -4.58 23.95 -41.63
N VAL A 503 -5.39 23.83 -42.69
CA VAL A 503 -6.56 24.70 -42.90
C VAL A 503 -7.62 24.47 -41.82
N VAL A 504 -7.94 23.22 -41.48
CA VAL A 504 -8.91 22.89 -40.43
C VAL A 504 -8.44 23.40 -39.06
N ASP A 505 -7.18 23.18 -38.71
CA ASP A 505 -6.62 23.65 -37.44
C ASP A 505 -6.59 25.18 -37.36
N LEU A 506 -6.14 25.87 -38.40
CA LEU A 506 -6.08 27.33 -38.42
C LEU A 506 -7.48 27.95 -38.39
N ALA A 507 -8.44 27.41 -39.14
CA ALA A 507 -9.81 27.90 -39.16
C ALA A 507 -10.49 27.71 -37.79
N THR A 508 -10.33 26.53 -37.18
CA THR A 508 -10.92 26.23 -35.87
C THR A 508 -10.22 26.99 -34.74
N ALA A 509 -8.89 27.12 -34.76
CA ALA A 509 -8.13 27.93 -33.81
C ALA A 509 -8.53 29.41 -33.88
N THR A 510 -8.63 29.95 -35.10
CA THR A 510 -9.05 31.34 -35.33
C THR A 510 -10.47 31.57 -34.83
N ALA A 511 -11.41 30.67 -35.16
CA ALA A 511 -12.78 30.76 -34.68
C ALA A 511 -12.87 30.71 -33.15
N LEU A 512 -12.13 29.81 -32.48
CA LEU A 512 -12.12 29.68 -31.02
C LEU A 512 -11.48 30.89 -30.33
N LEU A 513 -10.35 31.39 -30.84
CA LEU A 513 -9.64 32.55 -30.28
C LEU A 513 -10.42 33.85 -30.49
N LEU A 514 -11.01 34.06 -31.67
CA LEU A 514 -11.89 35.20 -31.90
C LEU A 514 -13.17 35.08 -31.07
N ALA A 515 -13.79 33.89 -30.97
CA ALA A 515 -14.96 33.70 -30.11
C ALA A 515 -14.67 33.89 -28.62
N ALA A 516 -13.42 33.66 -28.17
CA ALA A 516 -12.99 33.90 -26.79
C ALA A 516 -12.90 35.41 -26.46
N VAL A 517 -12.61 36.23 -27.47
CA VAL A 517 -12.23 37.64 -27.30
C VAL A 517 -13.25 38.65 -27.87
N ALA A 518 -14.04 38.27 -28.88
CA ALA A 518 -14.90 39.19 -29.64
C ALA A 518 -16.19 39.64 -28.92
N ARG A 519 -16.68 38.90 -27.91
CA ARG A 519 -17.86 39.30 -27.13
C ARG A 519 -17.57 39.22 -25.63
N PRO A 520 -17.94 40.24 -24.84
CA PRO A 520 -17.85 40.16 -23.38
C PRO A 520 -18.82 39.08 -22.90
N ARG A 521 -18.31 38.01 -22.29
CA ARG A 521 -19.11 36.93 -21.71
C ARG A 521 -18.86 36.87 -20.19
N PRO A 522 -19.90 36.84 -19.35
CA PRO A 522 -19.73 36.59 -17.93
C PRO A 522 -19.37 35.10 -17.75
N GLY A 523 -18.07 34.79 -17.67
CA GLY A 523 -17.61 33.39 -17.63
C GLY A 523 -16.11 33.23 -17.46
N ARG A 524 -15.65 33.19 -16.20
CA ARG A 524 -14.23 33.05 -15.83
C ARG A 524 -13.52 31.82 -16.41
N VAL A 525 -14.25 30.75 -16.76
CA VAL A 525 -13.67 29.45 -17.18
C VAL A 525 -13.82 29.18 -18.68
N ALA A 526 -14.82 29.76 -19.36
CA ALA A 526 -15.05 29.49 -20.79
C ALA A 526 -14.01 30.14 -21.70
N VAL A 527 -13.61 31.38 -21.39
CA VAL A 527 -12.57 32.13 -22.11
C VAL A 527 -11.21 31.42 -22.10
N PRO A 528 -10.65 30.99 -20.95
CA PRO A 528 -9.36 30.30 -20.94
C PRO A 528 -9.44 28.92 -21.60
N VAL A 529 -10.56 28.19 -21.50
CA VAL A 529 -10.71 26.89 -22.18
C VAL A 529 -10.72 27.07 -23.70
N ALA A 530 -11.42 28.07 -24.22
CA ALA A 530 -11.40 28.39 -25.65
C ALA A 530 -10.01 28.83 -26.13
N ALA A 531 -9.33 29.68 -25.35
CA ALA A 531 -7.96 30.10 -25.66
C ALA A 531 -6.98 28.92 -25.65
N SER A 532 -7.09 28.00 -24.69
CA SER A 532 -6.25 26.80 -24.62
C SER A 532 -6.49 25.86 -25.79
N ALA A 533 -7.75 25.63 -26.18
CA ALA A 533 -8.07 24.79 -27.33
C ALA A 533 -7.53 25.39 -28.64
N GLY A 534 -7.69 26.71 -28.83
CA GLY A 534 -7.11 27.40 -29.99
C GLY A 534 -5.57 27.39 -30.01
N ALA A 535 -4.93 27.51 -28.85
CA ALA A 535 -3.47 27.44 -28.74
C ALA A 535 -2.93 26.03 -29.06
N VAL A 536 -3.62 24.97 -28.62
CA VAL A 536 -3.26 23.58 -28.95
C VAL A 536 -3.37 23.35 -30.46
N LEU A 537 -4.42 23.84 -31.10
CA LEU A 537 -4.60 23.75 -32.55
C LEU A 537 -3.55 24.56 -33.33
N LEU A 538 -3.18 25.77 -32.88
CA LEU A 538 -2.07 26.53 -33.49
C LEU A 538 -0.73 25.80 -33.36
N GLY A 539 -0.48 25.19 -32.20
CA GLY A 539 0.71 24.35 -32.00
C GLY A 539 0.72 23.13 -32.90
N HIS A 540 -0.43 22.48 -33.06
CA HIS A 540 -0.59 21.35 -33.99
C HIS A 540 -0.35 21.78 -35.44
N ALA A 541 -0.97 22.89 -35.88
CA ALA A 541 -0.78 23.46 -37.20
C ALA A 541 0.68 23.83 -37.49
N LEU A 542 1.42 24.35 -36.51
CA LEU A 542 2.84 24.66 -36.66
C LEU A 542 3.68 23.40 -36.87
N LEU A 543 3.41 22.34 -36.10
CA LEU A 543 4.10 21.06 -36.23
C LEU A 543 3.84 20.40 -37.59
N VAL A 544 2.58 20.41 -38.03
CA VAL A 544 2.20 19.93 -39.37
C VAL A 544 2.81 20.83 -40.46
N GLY A 545 2.84 22.14 -40.24
CA GLY A 545 3.41 23.14 -41.14
C GLY A 545 4.91 23.00 -41.36
N PHE A 546 5.65 22.32 -40.48
CA PHE A 546 7.07 21.98 -40.72
C PHE A 546 7.28 21.02 -41.88
N ALA A 547 6.22 20.43 -42.46
CA ALA A 547 6.32 19.70 -43.72
C ALA A 547 6.95 20.56 -44.85
N ALA A 548 6.74 21.88 -44.86
CA ALA A 548 7.30 22.79 -45.85
C ALA A 548 7.58 24.20 -45.27
N PRO A 549 8.63 24.92 -45.72
CA PRO A 549 8.94 26.26 -45.21
C PRO A 549 7.78 27.24 -45.42
N ALA A 550 7.05 27.11 -46.53
CA ALA A 550 5.84 27.90 -46.79
C ALA A 550 4.72 27.64 -45.75
N GLY A 551 4.56 26.39 -45.29
CA GLY A 551 3.57 26.03 -44.28
C GLY A 551 3.89 26.64 -42.91
N ALA A 552 5.15 26.51 -42.46
CA ALA A 552 5.60 27.10 -41.20
C ALA A 552 5.53 28.63 -41.22
N VAL A 553 5.91 29.28 -42.33
CA VAL A 553 5.78 30.74 -42.50
C VAL A 553 4.31 31.16 -42.49
N ALA A 554 3.42 30.43 -43.15
CA ALA A 554 1.98 30.72 -43.14
C ALA A 554 1.40 30.67 -41.72
N VAL A 555 1.75 29.66 -40.92
CA VAL A 555 1.28 29.54 -39.53
C VAL A 555 1.85 30.67 -38.66
N LEU A 556 3.13 31.01 -38.79
CA LEU A 556 3.75 32.11 -38.04
C LEU A 556 3.15 33.46 -38.43
N ALA A 557 2.87 33.70 -39.72
CA ALA A 557 2.20 34.89 -40.21
C ALA A 557 0.78 35.00 -39.65
N VAL A 558 -0.04 33.94 -39.75
CA VAL A 558 -1.38 33.90 -39.16
C VAL A 558 -1.33 34.11 -37.64
N THR A 559 -0.34 33.53 -36.94
CA THR A 559 -0.15 33.69 -35.50
C THR A 559 0.20 35.14 -35.11
N THR A 560 1.05 35.82 -35.90
CA THR A 560 1.37 37.24 -35.66
C THR A 560 0.15 38.13 -35.86
N LEU A 561 -0.60 37.95 -36.96
CA LEU A 561 -1.80 38.74 -37.26
C LEU A 561 -2.92 38.47 -36.26
N LEU A 562 -3.16 37.19 -35.93
CA LEU A 562 -4.15 36.79 -34.94
C LEU A 562 -3.77 37.26 -33.53
N GLY A 563 -2.47 37.25 -33.20
CA GLY A 563 -1.96 37.71 -31.92
C GLY A 563 -2.16 39.20 -31.68
N VAL A 564 -1.88 40.03 -32.69
CA VAL A 564 -2.10 41.48 -32.64
C VAL A 564 -3.60 41.82 -32.63
N THR A 565 -4.42 41.14 -33.43
CA THR A 565 -5.88 41.37 -33.47
C THR A 565 -6.56 40.93 -32.17
N ALA A 566 -6.19 39.78 -31.60
CA ALA A 566 -6.65 39.32 -30.29
C ALA A 566 -6.21 40.25 -29.15
N ALA A 567 -4.99 40.81 -29.21
CA ALA A 567 -4.54 41.82 -28.25
C ALA A 567 -5.37 43.11 -28.33
N GLY A 568 -5.68 43.56 -29.55
CA GLY A 568 -6.47 44.77 -29.80
C GLY A 568 -7.94 44.65 -29.36
N LEU A 569 -8.56 43.50 -29.58
CA LEU A 569 -9.95 43.21 -29.18
C LEU A 569 -10.04 42.87 -27.67
N GLY A 570 -9.10 42.09 -27.15
CA GLY A 570 -9.15 41.54 -25.79
C GLY A 570 -8.82 42.54 -24.69
N ARG A 571 -8.07 43.60 -25.01
CA ARG A 571 -7.80 44.68 -24.05
C ARG A 571 -9.07 45.39 -23.55
N ARG A 572 -10.15 45.38 -24.34
CA ARG A 572 -11.44 46.02 -24.00
C ARG A 572 -12.43 45.06 -23.33
N GLY A 573 -12.04 43.80 -23.13
CA GLY A 573 -12.88 42.75 -22.56
C GLY A 573 -12.90 42.72 -21.03
N LEU A 574 -13.64 41.75 -20.47
CA LEU A 574 -13.77 41.53 -19.02
C LEU A 574 -13.05 40.23 -18.58
N ASP A 575 -12.77 40.11 -17.28
CA ASP A 575 -12.16 38.94 -16.64
C ASP A 575 -10.86 38.48 -17.33
N ALA A 576 -10.87 37.31 -17.98
CA ALA A 576 -9.70 36.64 -18.55
C ALA A 576 -9.31 37.15 -19.95
N GLN A 577 -10.14 38.00 -20.58
CA GLN A 577 -9.93 38.45 -21.96
C GLN A 577 -8.68 39.33 -22.15
N PRO A 578 -8.35 40.29 -21.26
CA PRO A 578 -7.11 41.07 -21.37
C PRO A 578 -5.86 40.21 -21.21
N VAL A 579 -5.93 39.16 -20.39
CA VAL A 579 -4.84 38.20 -20.20
C VAL A 579 -4.59 37.40 -21.47
N VAL A 580 -5.66 36.87 -22.09
CA VAL A 580 -5.56 36.15 -23.37
C VAL A 580 -5.00 37.06 -24.47
N GLY A 581 -5.47 38.32 -24.54
CA GLY A 581 -4.94 39.31 -25.48
C GLY A 581 -3.47 39.64 -25.26
N GLY A 582 -3.03 39.78 -24.00
CA GLY A 582 -1.62 39.99 -23.66
C GLY A 582 -0.74 38.81 -24.01
N VAL A 583 -1.16 37.58 -23.71
CA VAL A 583 -0.43 36.35 -24.11
C VAL A 583 -0.33 36.25 -25.63
N ALA A 584 -1.40 36.57 -26.35
CA ALA A 584 -1.42 36.57 -27.81
C ALA A 584 -0.41 37.58 -28.41
N LEU A 585 -0.27 38.76 -27.79
CA LEU A 585 0.76 39.75 -28.15
C LEU A 585 2.18 39.23 -27.90
N ALA A 586 2.41 38.57 -26.77
CA ALA A 586 3.72 38.00 -26.43
C ALA A 586 4.13 36.92 -27.45
N VAL A 587 3.21 36.04 -27.84
CA VAL A 587 3.43 35.00 -28.86
C VAL A 587 3.72 35.62 -30.23
N ALA A 588 3.01 36.70 -30.60
CA ALA A 588 3.28 37.42 -31.85
C ALA A 588 4.71 37.99 -31.90
N LEU A 589 5.22 38.57 -30.81
CA LEU A 589 6.59 39.11 -30.75
C LEU A 589 7.68 38.03 -30.92
N VAL A 590 7.43 36.82 -30.43
CA VAL A 590 8.34 35.68 -30.57
C VAL A 590 8.29 35.08 -31.97
N ALA A 591 7.12 35.09 -32.62
CA ALA A 591 6.95 34.57 -33.97
C ALA A 591 7.72 35.37 -35.04
N VAL A 592 8.02 36.65 -34.80
CA VAL A 592 8.75 37.52 -35.75
C VAL A 592 10.19 37.04 -36.03
N PRO A 593 11.11 36.91 -35.06
CA PRO A 593 12.47 36.40 -35.34
C PRO A 593 12.46 34.95 -35.83
N ALA A 594 11.47 34.14 -35.42
CA ALA A 594 11.30 32.77 -35.92
C ALA A 594 10.88 32.74 -37.40
N ALA A 595 9.96 33.61 -37.82
CA ALA A 595 9.53 33.73 -39.21
C ALA A 595 10.67 34.20 -40.12
N VAL A 596 11.50 35.16 -39.66
CA VAL A 596 12.69 35.63 -40.40
C VAL A 596 13.70 34.50 -40.57
N ALA A 597 13.98 33.72 -39.53
CA ALA A 597 14.88 32.57 -39.61
C ALA A 597 14.38 31.50 -40.59
N VAL A 598 13.09 31.13 -40.53
CA VAL A 598 12.49 30.12 -41.42
C VAL A 598 12.36 30.62 -42.86
N ALA A 599 12.10 31.91 -43.07
CA ALA A 599 12.08 32.52 -44.40
C ALA A 599 13.48 32.51 -45.03
N LEU A 600 14.52 32.91 -44.29
CA LEU A 600 15.92 32.85 -44.75
C LEU A 600 16.36 31.41 -45.05
N LEU A 601 15.85 30.42 -44.30
CA LEU A 601 16.05 29.01 -44.59
C LEU A 601 15.35 28.60 -45.90
N GLY A 602 14.10 29.00 -46.11
CA GLY A 602 13.35 28.74 -47.35
C GLY A 602 13.97 29.40 -48.58
N LEU A 603 14.72 30.50 -48.39
CA LEU A 603 15.49 31.19 -49.42
C LEU A 603 16.92 30.63 -49.61
N GLY A 604 17.36 29.68 -48.78
CA GLY A 604 18.67 29.01 -48.91
C GLY A 604 19.87 29.71 -48.27
N ALA A 605 19.69 30.62 -47.31
CA ALA A 605 20.80 31.32 -46.63
C ALA A 605 21.63 30.40 -45.71
N PRO A 606 22.94 30.65 -45.50
CA PRO A 606 23.78 29.82 -44.61
C PRO A 606 23.52 30.09 -43.11
N LEU A 607 23.84 29.11 -42.26
CA LEU A 607 23.45 29.07 -40.84
C LEU A 607 23.90 30.29 -40.01
N TRP A 608 25.10 30.81 -40.23
CA TRP A 608 25.61 31.99 -39.53
C TRP A 608 24.85 33.27 -39.92
N TRP A 609 24.37 33.38 -41.17
CA TRP A 609 23.47 34.46 -41.61
C TRP A 609 22.05 34.29 -41.07
N GLN A 610 21.56 33.06 -40.93
CA GLN A 610 20.29 32.79 -40.24
C GLN A 610 20.34 33.23 -38.77
N LEU A 611 21.44 32.92 -38.06
CA LEU A 611 21.68 33.34 -36.67
C LEU A 611 21.80 34.85 -36.53
N ARG A 612 22.61 35.48 -37.38
CA ARG A 612 22.80 36.94 -37.36
C ARG A 612 21.51 37.67 -37.75
N GLY A 613 20.79 37.18 -38.76
CA GLY A 613 19.48 37.70 -39.17
C GLY A 613 18.43 37.59 -38.05
N ALA A 614 18.38 36.47 -37.34
CA ALA A 614 17.53 36.31 -36.17
C ALA A 614 17.93 37.24 -35.02
N THR A 615 19.24 37.43 -34.75
CA THR A 615 19.72 38.39 -33.74
C THR A 615 19.35 39.84 -34.08
N ALA A 616 19.45 40.22 -35.36
CA ALA A 616 19.08 41.54 -35.84
C ALA A 616 17.56 41.75 -35.77
N ALA A 617 16.77 40.72 -36.09
CA ALA A 617 15.31 40.79 -36.03
C ALA A 617 14.77 41.05 -34.60
N VAL A 618 15.54 40.78 -33.53
CA VAL A 618 15.19 41.12 -32.14
C VAL A 618 15.06 42.63 -31.90
N VAL A 619 15.66 43.46 -32.76
CA VAL A 619 15.47 44.91 -32.71
C VAL A 619 13.99 45.28 -32.93
N VAL A 620 13.25 44.55 -33.78
CA VAL A 620 11.81 44.80 -34.03
C VAL A 620 10.98 44.65 -32.75
N PRO A 621 11.07 43.54 -31.98
CA PRO A 621 10.50 43.44 -30.64
C PRO A 621 10.93 44.55 -29.67
N VAL A 622 12.20 44.97 -29.66
CA VAL A 622 12.67 46.08 -28.79
C VAL A 622 11.91 47.37 -29.12
N VAL A 623 11.76 47.70 -30.40
CA VAL A 623 10.99 48.86 -30.88
C VAL A 623 9.51 48.73 -30.52
N VAL A 624 8.89 47.56 -30.76
CA VAL A 624 7.48 47.32 -30.43
C VAL A 624 7.23 47.42 -28.92
N VAL A 625 8.13 46.93 -28.06
CA VAL A 625 8.01 47.09 -26.59
C VAL A 625 8.08 48.55 -26.18
N LEU A 626 8.94 49.36 -26.80
CA LEU A 626 9.01 50.81 -26.55
C LEU A 626 7.71 51.51 -27.02
N GLY A 627 7.11 51.09 -28.14
CA GLY A 627 5.83 51.60 -28.64
C GLY A 627 4.62 51.17 -27.79
N VAL A 628 4.55 49.91 -27.39
CA VAL A 628 3.50 49.37 -26.49
C VAL A 628 3.53 50.07 -25.14
N ARG A 629 4.72 50.39 -24.60
CA ARG A 629 4.84 51.19 -23.36
C ARG A 629 4.25 52.60 -23.49
N ARG A 630 4.18 53.15 -24.70
CA ARG A 630 3.58 54.47 -24.96
C ARG A 630 2.09 54.40 -25.27
N LEU A 631 1.64 53.41 -26.05
CA LEU A 631 0.27 53.36 -26.58
C LEU A 631 -0.65 52.42 -25.79
N TRP A 632 -0.16 51.29 -25.29
CA TRP A 632 -0.93 50.21 -24.65
C TRP A 632 -0.29 49.81 -23.29
N THR A 633 -0.33 50.73 -22.32
CA THR A 633 0.31 50.59 -21.01
C THR A 633 -0.06 49.29 -20.29
N ASP A 634 -1.30 48.83 -20.44
CA ASP A 634 -1.84 47.63 -19.79
C ASP A 634 -1.22 46.33 -20.32
N LEU A 635 -0.67 46.35 -21.53
CA LEU A 635 -0.03 45.21 -22.19
C LEU A 635 1.50 45.26 -22.12
N SER A 636 2.07 46.29 -21.51
CA SER A 636 3.53 46.49 -21.39
C SER A 636 4.25 45.33 -20.71
N GLY A 637 3.61 44.70 -19.71
CA GLY A 637 4.11 43.50 -19.05
C GLY A 637 4.27 42.34 -20.02
N TYR A 638 3.24 42.05 -20.82
CA TYR A 638 3.23 40.96 -21.81
C TYR A 638 4.16 41.20 -23.00
N ALA A 639 4.28 42.45 -23.45
CA ALA A 639 5.27 42.79 -24.48
C ALA A 639 6.70 42.60 -23.96
N SER A 640 6.97 42.98 -22.71
CA SER A 640 8.29 42.78 -22.09
C SER A 640 8.66 41.31 -21.87
N THR A 641 7.67 40.44 -21.63
CA THR A 641 7.90 38.99 -21.53
C THR A 641 8.13 38.37 -22.91
N GLY A 642 7.38 38.77 -23.94
CA GLY A 642 7.62 38.34 -25.33
C GLY A 642 9.03 38.70 -25.82
N LEU A 643 9.49 39.91 -25.53
CA LEU A 643 10.87 40.35 -25.82
C LEU A 643 11.92 39.52 -25.06
N ALA A 644 11.68 39.25 -23.78
CA ALA A 644 12.58 38.43 -22.98
C ALA A 644 12.72 37.00 -23.55
N VAL A 645 11.62 36.40 -24.03
CA VAL A 645 11.63 35.09 -24.71
C VAL A 645 12.41 35.16 -26.03
N ALA A 646 12.22 36.22 -26.83
CA ALA A 646 12.97 36.41 -28.06
C ALA A 646 14.50 36.56 -27.81
N LEU A 647 14.89 37.34 -26.80
CA LEU A 647 16.30 37.50 -26.38
C LEU A 647 16.92 36.19 -25.90
N ALA A 648 16.19 35.42 -25.09
CA ALA A 648 16.63 34.11 -24.63
C ALA A 648 16.80 33.14 -25.81
N GLY A 649 15.81 33.08 -26.71
CA GLY A 649 15.84 32.22 -27.88
C GLY A 649 17.11 32.47 -28.71
N VAL A 650 17.33 33.73 -29.10
CA VAL A 650 18.47 34.15 -29.92
C VAL A 650 19.82 33.96 -29.23
N GLY A 651 19.94 34.29 -27.94
CA GLY A 651 21.20 34.11 -27.19
C GLY A 651 21.59 32.65 -26.96
N LEU A 652 20.63 31.72 -27.10
CA LEU A 652 20.83 30.28 -26.90
C LEU A 652 21.03 29.51 -28.22
N VAL A 653 20.59 30.02 -29.38
CA VAL A 653 20.65 29.28 -30.66
C VAL A 653 22.07 28.80 -31.04
N PRO A 654 23.17 29.54 -30.80
CA PRO A 654 24.52 29.07 -31.11
C PRO A 654 24.91 27.74 -30.44
N LEU A 655 24.25 27.35 -29.34
CA LEU A 655 24.47 26.05 -28.68
C LEU A 655 23.99 24.85 -29.51
N VAL A 656 23.06 25.08 -30.43
CA VAL A 656 22.35 24.03 -31.19
C VAL A 656 22.69 24.10 -32.68
N ALA A 657 23.33 25.19 -33.12
CA ALA A 657 23.74 25.42 -34.48
C ALA A 657 25.09 24.73 -34.79
N PRO A 658 25.14 23.78 -35.76
CA PRO A 658 26.41 23.18 -36.20
C PRO A 658 27.24 24.21 -36.98
N GLY A 659 28.16 24.90 -36.28
CA GLY A 659 29.00 25.93 -36.91
C GLY A 659 30.11 26.58 -36.06
N GLY A 660 30.33 26.16 -34.82
CA GLY A 660 31.52 26.56 -34.04
C GLY A 660 31.58 28.03 -33.56
N GLU A 661 30.49 28.79 -33.70
CA GLU A 661 30.40 30.15 -33.15
C GLU A 661 30.41 30.10 -31.60
N PRO A 662 31.30 30.86 -30.92
CA PRO A 662 31.40 30.82 -29.47
C PRO A 662 30.15 31.41 -28.82
N VAL A 663 29.57 30.69 -27.86
CA VAL A 663 28.28 31.04 -27.22
C VAL A 663 28.39 32.22 -26.26
N ALA A 664 29.53 32.34 -25.57
CA ALA A 664 29.79 33.38 -24.58
C ALA A 664 29.56 34.83 -25.10
N PRO A 665 29.98 35.21 -26.32
CA PRO A 665 29.71 36.56 -26.85
C PRO A 665 28.25 36.83 -27.23
N TYR A 666 27.51 35.87 -27.79
CA TYR A 666 26.07 36.05 -28.09
C TYR A 666 25.25 36.22 -26.80
N ALA A 667 25.63 35.49 -25.75
CA ALA A 667 25.05 35.62 -24.43
C ALA A 667 25.35 37.00 -23.81
N ALA A 668 26.61 37.46 -23.88
CA ALA A 668 27.00 38.79 -23.43
C ALA A 668 26.32 39.91 -24.23
N ALA A 669 26.13 39.76 -25.54
CA ALA A 669 25.39 40.71 -26.37
C ALA A 669 23.89 40.78 -26.01
N GLY A 670 23.27 39.64 -25.70
CA GLY A 670 21.90 39.60 -25.19
C GLY A 670 21.73 40.29 -23.82
N VAL A 671 22.75 40.24 -22.94
CA VAL A 671 22.78 41.02 -21.68
C VAL A 671 22.74 42.52 -21.97
N LEU A 672 23.45 42.97 -23.00
CA LEU A 672 23.48 44.38 -23.41
C LEU A 672 22.16 44.83 -24.07
N LEU A 673 21.54 44.02 -24.94
CA LEU A 673 20.23 44.31 -25.55
C LEU A 673 19.10 44.37 -24.51
N ALA A 674 19.18 43.52 -23.47
CA ALA A 674 18.26 43.56 -22.33
C ALA A 674 18.39 44.87 -21.51
N LEU A 675 19.62 45.41 -21.39
CA LEU A 675 19.88 46.71 -20.76
C LEU A 675 19.39 47.88 -21.65
N ALA A 676 19.54 47.78 -22.97
CA ALA A 676 19.09 48.80 -23.94
C ALA A 676 17.56 49.01 -23.92
N ALA A 677 16.78 47.94 -23.74
CA ALA A 677 15.33 48.02 -23.56
C ALA A 677 14.88 48.73 -22.26
N GLY A 678 15.83 49.05 -21.36
CA GLY A 678 15.63 49.83 -20.14
C GLY A 678 15.73 51.36 -20.33
N GLY A 679 16.39 51.84 -21.38
CA GLY A 679 16.45 53.28 -21.72
C GLY A 679 16.88 54.19 -20.57
N GLY A 680 17.97 53.87 -19.86
CA GLY A 680 18.49 54.66 -18.72
C GLY A 680 17.70 54.53 -17.41
N SER A 681 16.56 53.85 -17.42
CA SER A 681 15.77 53.49 -16.24
C SER A 681 15.89 51.98 -15.95
N ARG A 682 15.52 51.54 -14.74
CA ARG A 682 15.67 50.12 -14.38
C ARG A 682 14.77 49.25 -15.29
N PRO A 683 15.31 48.27 -16.06
CA PRO A 683 14.55 47.53 -17.11
C PRO A 683 13.33 46.76 -16.57
N ALA A 684 12.35 46.31 -17.35
CA ALA A 684 11.27 45.47 -16.78
C ALA A 684 11.82 44.17 -16.15
N VAL A 685 11.11 43.56 -15.19
CA VAL A 685 11.59 42.38 -14.44
C VAL A 685 11.93 41.20 -15.37
N ALA A 686 11.14 40.96 -16.41
CA ALA A 686 11.34 39.87 -17.38
C ALA A 686 12.64 39.99 -18.19
N PRO A 687 12.95 41.10 -18.88
CA PRO A 687 14.23 41.26 -19.58
C PRO A 687 15.42 41.32 -18.62
N ARG A 688 15.27 41.83 -17.39
CA ARG A 688 16.33 41.72 -16.35
C ARG A 688 16.64 40.27 -15.99
N ALA A 689 15.62 39.44 -15.82
CA ALA A 689 15.77 38.03 -15.46
C ALA A 689 16.44 37.24 -16.61
N VAL A 690 16.05 37.50 -17.86
CA VAL A 690 16.71 36.87 -19.02
C VAL A 690 18.14 37.39 -19.20
N GLY A 691 18.41 38.69 -18.96
CA GLY A 691 19.76 39.21 -18.90
C GLY A 691 20.61 38.50 -17.84
N ALA A 692 20.08 38.28 -16.63
CA ALA A 692 20.77 37.50 -15.60
C ALA A 692 21.00 36.02 -16.01
N ALA A 693 20.05 35.41 -16.72
CA ALA A 693 20.19 34.04 -17.23
C ALA A 693 21.25 33.94 -18.34
N LEU A 694 21.32 34.92 -19.24
CA LEU A 694 22.34 34.99 -20.28
C LEU A 694 23.73 35.31 -19.69
N ALA A 695 23.81 36.10 -18.61
CA ALA A 695 25.03 36.25 -17.84
C ALA A 695 25.45 34.92 -17.18
N GLY A 696 24.50 34.15 -16.66
CA GLY A 696 24.70 32.78 -16.19
C GLY A 696 25.16 31.83 -17.30
N LEU A 697 24.65 31.99 -18.53
CA LEU A 697 25.06 31.19 -19.69
C LEU A 697 26.50 31.51 -20.12
N ALA A 698 26.87 32.79 -20.13
CA ALA A 698 28.25 33.22 -20.37
C ALA A 698 29.19 32.67 -19.29
N LEU A 699 28.76 32.67 -18.01
CA LEU A 699 29.47 32.03 -16.91
C LEU A 699 29.63 30.53 -17.15
N LEU A 700 28.57 29.82 -17.53
CA LEU A 700 28.59 28.37 -17.80
C LEU A 700 29.49 28.00 -18.98
N ALA A 701 29.48 28.80 -20.05
CA ALA A 701 30.32 28.61 -21.23
C ALA A 701 31.81 28.79 -20.89
N GLY A 702 32.15 29.72 -19.98
CA GLY A 702 33.50 29.86 -19.43
C GLY A 702 33.81 28.87 -18.30
N ALA A 703 32.79 28.40 -17.59
CA ALA A 703 32.89 27.59 -16.39
C ALA A 703 33.52 26.24 -16.68
N ARG A 704 33.29 25.60 -17.85
CA ARG A 704 33.94 24.33 -18.18
C ARG A 704 35.46 24.42 -18.00
N THR A 705 36.08 25.48 -18.50
CA THR A 705 37.51 25.73 -18.39
C THR A 705 37.95 25.94 -16.95
N VAL A 706 37.20 26.74 -16.18
CA VAL A 706 37.44 27.01 -14.75
C VAL A 706 37.22 25.76 -13.88
N LEU A 707 36.25 24.94 -14.25
CA LEU A 707 35.86 23.73 -13.55
C LEU A 707 36.83 22.60 -13.88
N LEU A 708 37.40 22.56 -15.09
CA LEU A 708 38.45 21.59 -15.46
C LEU A 708 39.70 21.80 -14.60
N VAL A 709 40.14 23.05 -14.46
CA VAL A 709 41.20 23.47 -13.52
C VAL A 709 40.90 22.95 -12.10
N LEU A 710 39.72 23.27 -11.57
CA LEU A 710 39.33 22.83 -10.22
C LEU A 710 39.10 21.32 -10.11
N ALA A 711 38.65 20.65 -11.17
CA ALA A 711 38.34 19.21 -11.20
C ALA A 711 39.58 18.34 -11.39
N ASN A 712 40.67 18.91 -11.89
CA ASN A 712 41.97 18.24 -11.98
C ASN A 712 42.74 18.28 -10.65
N LEU A 713 42.28 19.06 -9.66
CA LEU A 713 42.83 19.08 -8.30
C LEU A 713 42.61 17.76 -7.52
N PRO A 714 41.42 17.14 -7.50
CA PRO A 714 41.22 15.86 -6.82
C PRO A 714 41.91 14.70 -7.54
N VAL A 715 42.81 14.01 -6.83
CA VAL A 715 43.55 12.86 -7.38
C VAL A 715 43.07 11.58 -6.70
N ARG A 716 43.28 10.42 -7.35
CA ARG A 716 42.91 9.12 -6.78
C ARG A 716 43.55 8.94 -5.40
N PRO A 717 42.80 8.50 -4.37
CA PRO A 717 43.37 8.29 -3.05
C PRO A 717 44.58 7.36 -3.09
N GLY A 718 45.73 7.81 -2.58
CA GLY A 718 46.98 7.04 -2.56
C GLY A 718 47.75 6.97 -3.90
N SER A 719 47.51 7.88 -4.85
CA SER A 719 48.14 7.88 -6.18
C SER A 719 49.53 8.52 -6.28
N GLY A 720 50.02 9.23 -5.26
CA GLY A 720 51.31 9.93 -5.31
C GLY A 720 51.24 11.34 -5.92
N VAL A 721 52.40 12.00 -6.14
CA VAL A 721 52.49 13.41 -6.59
C VAL A 721 52.37 13.52 -8.13
N PRO A 722 51.46 14.35 -8.69
CA PRO A 722 51.26 14.53 -10.14
C PRO A 722 52.27 15.49 -10.81
N ALA A 723 52.43 15.38 -12.14
CA ALA A 723 53.30 16.21 -12.99
C ALA A 723 52.66 17.57 -13.38
N ALA A 724 53.48 18.62 -13.65
CA ALA A 724 53.01 19.99 -13.95
C ALA A 724 52.44 20.17 -15.37
N ALA A 725 51.46 21.09 -15.56
CA ALA A 725 50.71 21.30 -16.82
C ALA A 725 51.06 22.59 -17.61
N THR A 726 50.77 22.65 -18.92
CA THR A 726 51.07 23.77 -19.86
C THR A 726 49.88 24.74 -20.09
N ALA A 727 50.12 26.05 -20.24
CA ALA A 727 49.09 27.11 -20.37
C ALA A 727 48.33 27.16 -21.74
N SER A 728 47.04 27.59 -21.76
CA SER A 728 46.17 27.57 -22.98
C SER A 728 45.43 28.91 -23.32
N ALA A 729 45.13 29.17 -24.60
CA ALA A 729 44.37 30.36 -25.04
C ALA A 729 42.88 30.34 -24.63
N GLY A 730 42.33 29.16 -24.33
CA GLY A 730 40.98 28.97 -23.81
C GLY A 730 40.85 29.40 -22.34
N THR A 731 41.86 29.10 -21.51
CA THR A 731 41.91 29.54 -20.10
C THR A 731 42.04 31.07 -20.00
N ALA A 732 42.70 31.72 -20.97
CA ALA A 732 42.76 33.19 -21.06
C ALA A 732 41.40 33.83 -21.44
N ARG A 733 40.69 33.30 -22.45
CA ARG A 733 39.33 33.77 -22.83
C ARG A 733 38.31 33.60 -21.69
N ALA A 734 38.41 32.52 -20.93
CA ALA A 734 37.57 32.29 -19.75
C ALA A 734 37.84 33.31 -18.64
N GLY A 735 39.11 33.66 -18.40
CA GLY A 735 39.48 34.77 -17.52
C GLY A 735 38.91 36.12 -17.97
N LEU A 736 38.93 36.41 -19.28
CA LEU A 736 38.43 37.67 -19.85
C LEU A 736 36.89 37.79 -19.79
N VAL A 737 36.17 36.68 -20.01
CA VAL A 737 34.71 36.60 -19.82
C VAL A 737 34.33 36.83 -18.35
N LEU A 738 35.08 36.27 -17.39
CA LEU A 738 34.87 36.52 -15.94
C LEU A 738 35.07 37.99 -15.57
N LEU A 739 35.98 38.70 -16.25
CA LEU A 739 36.19 40.14 -16.09
C LEU A 739 35.06 40.98 -16.71
N LEU A 740 34.57 40.66 -17.92
CA LEU A 740 33.42 41.34 -18.56
C LEU A 740 32.12 41.20 -17.76
N LEU A 741 31.92 40.03 -17.16
CA LEU A 741 30.81 39.79 -16.23
C LEU A 741 30.99 40.54 -14.91
N GLY A 742 32.24 40.66 -14.41
CA GLY A 742 32.58 41.53 -13.29
C GLY A 742 32.29 43.01 -13.57
N ALA A 743 32.56 43.48 -14.79
CA ALA A 743 32.26 44.85 -15.23
C ALA A 743 30.74 45.10 -15.36
N ALA A 744 30.00 44.15 -15.93
CA ALA A 744 28.54 44.19 -15.99
C ALA A 744 27.91 44.18 -14.57
N ALA A 745 28.45 43.37 -13.66
CA ALA A 745 28.02 43.32 -12.25
C ALA A 745 28.35 44.64 -11.51
N GLY A 746 29.51 45.24 -11.79
CA GLY A 746 29.92 46.55 -11.27
C GLY A 746 29.03 47.69 -11.79
N ALA A 747 28.73 47.73 -13.09
CA ALA A 747 27.84 48.73 -13.69
C ALA A 747 26.40 48.61 -13.17
N TYR A 748 25.93 47.39 -12.97
CA TYR A 748 24.64 47.13 -12.32
C TYR A 748 24.64 47.60 -10.85
N ALA A 749 25.69 47.30 -10.08
CA ALA A 749 25.84 47.76 -8.70
C ALA A 749 26.01 49.29 -8.60
N ALA A 750 26.60 49.96 -9.59
CA ALA A 750 26.69 51.42 -9.64
C ALA A 750 25.32 52.11 -9.78
N THR A 751 24.33 51.43 -10.39
CA THR A 751 22.92 51.89 -10.40
C THR A 751 22.19 51.65 -9.06
N ASP A 752 22.83 51.01 -8.07
CA ASP A 752 22.26 50.70 -6.76
C ASP A 752 23.22 51.05 -5.59
N ARG A 753 22.98 52.19 -4.92
CA ARG A 753 23.86 52.76 -3.87
C ARG A 753 24.10 51.89 -2.63
N ARG A 754 23.50 50.70 -2.51
CA ARG A 754 23.52 49.84 -1.31
C ARG A 754 24.64 48.81 -1.28
N VAL A 755 25.30 48.53 -2.40
CA VAL A 755 26.31 47.47 -2.51
C VAL A 755 27.64 48.06 -2.94
N ALA A 756 28.67 47.90 -2.10
CA ALA A 756 30.02 48.32 -2.47
C ALA A 756 30.51 47.46 -3.64
N TRP A 757 30.91 48.12 -4.73
CA TRP A 757 31.27 47.47 -5.99
C TRP A 757 32.37 46.38 -5.84
N TRP A 758 33.28 46.52 -4.86
CA TRP A 758 34.35 45.54 -4.58
C TRP A 758 33.82 44.20 -4.03
N LEU A 759 32.70 44.21 -3.29
CA LEU A 759 32.06 42.99 -2.80
C LEU A 759 31.41 42.20 -3.95
N ALA A 760 30.84 42.90 -4.94
CA ALA A 760 30.25 42.28 -6.14
C ALA A 760 31.32 41.71 -7.10
N ALA A 761 32.54 42.27 -7.09
CA ALA A 761 33.66 41.80 -7.90
C ALA A 761 34.48 40.66 -7.23
N SER A 762 34.53 40.60 -5.89
CA SER A 762 35.35 39.64 -5.13
C SER A 762 35.21 38.14 -5.48
N PRO A 763 34.02 37.58 -5.77
CA PRO A 763 33.90 36.15 -6.08
C PRO A 763 34.50 35.81 -7.46
N PHE A 764 34.39 36.72 -8.44
CA PHE A 764 34.99 36.54 -9.76
C PHE A 764 36.53 36.63 -9.66
N GLY A 765 37.07 37.45 -8.74
CA GLY A 765 38.50 37.54 -8.46
C GLY A 765 39.08 36.34 -7.69
N ALA A 766 38.38 35.83 -6.65
CA ALA A 766 38.82 34.69 -5.84
C ALA A 766 38.94 33.39 -6.64
N VAL A 767 38.11 33.23 -7.68
CA VAL A 767 38.15 32.09 -8.61
C VAL A 767 39.13 32.34 -9.76
N ALA A 768 39.30 33.58 -10.20
CA ALA A 768 40.31 33.92 -11.20
C ALA A 768 41.73 33.63 -10.71
N LEU A 769 42.04 33.78 -9.42
CA LEU A 769 43.37 33.56 -8.84
C LEU A 769 43.96 32.15 -9.06
N PRO A 770 43.30 31.05 -8.65
CA PRO A 770 43.81 29.70 -8.93
C PRO A 770 43.80 29.37 -10.43
N VAL A 771 42.86 29.90 -11.22
CA VAL A 771 42.77 29.68 -12.69
C VAL A 771 43.89 30.41 -13.44
N LEU A 772 44.27 31.60 -12.99
CA LEU A 772 45.40 32.36 -13.52
C LEU A 772 46.73 31.81 -13.01
N ALA A 773 46.79 31.28 -11.78
CA ALA A 773 47.97 30.58 -11.25
C ALA A 773 48.25 29.26 -11.99
N GLU A 774 47.21 28.56 -12.45
CA GLU A 774 47.36 27.41 -13.35
C GLU A 774 47.77 27.85 -14.77
N ALA A 775 47.19 28.95 -15.28
CA ALA A 775 47.63 29.54 -16.54
C ALA A 775 49.09 30.06 -16.47
N ALA A 776 49.68 30.17 -15.27
CA ALA A 776 51.06 30.58 -15.00
C ALA A 776 52.02 29.44 -14.56
N GLY A 777 51.53 28.28 -14.08
CA GLY A 777 52.31 27.03 -13.87
C GLY A 777 52.97 26.75 -12.48
N ALA A 778 52.22 26.68 -11.36
CA ALA A 778 52.76 26.44 -9.98
C ALA A 778 52.94 24.93 -9.52
N PRO A 779 53.80 24.59 -8.51
CA PRO A 779 54.11 23.20 -8.08
C PRO A 779 53.10 22.52 -7.10
N TRP A 780 53.11 21.17 -7.00
CA TRP A 780 52.19 20.37 -6.15
C TRP A 780 52.74 20.12 -4.73
N PRO A 781 51.97 20.25 -3.62
CA PRO A 781 50.52 20.46 -3.52
C PRO A 781 50.10 21.92 -3.30
N VAL A 782 50.81 22.93 -3.85
CA VAL A 782 50.50 24.35 -3.60
C VAL A 782 49.10 24.72 -4.09
N VAL A 783 48.72 24.30 -5.31
CA VAL A 783 47.39 24.58 -5.90
C VAL A 783 46.24 23.93 -5.09
N PRO A 784 46.27 22.64 -4.70
CA PRO A 784 45.19 22.05 -3.88
C PRO A 784 45.22 22.51 -2.42
N ALA A 785 46.38 22.78 -1.82
CA ALA A 785 46.48 23.28 -0.44
C ALA A 785 45.96 24.73 -0.32
N THR A 786 46.24 25.58 -1.31
CA THR A 786 45.71 26.96 -1.37
C THR A 786 44.20 26.97 -1.60
N ALA A 787 43.68 26.14 -2.51
CA ALA A 787 42.25 25.93 -2.65
C ALA A 787 41.61 25.41 -1.35
N PHE A 788 42.19 24.38 -0.70
CA PHE A 788 41.67 23.82 0.56
C PHE A 788 41.70 24.83 1.72
N GLY A 789 42.80 25.56 1.86
CA GLY A 789 43.00 26.56 2.91
C GLY A 789 42.10 27.79 2.76
N ILE A 790 42.04 28.40 1.57
CA ILE A 790 41.15 29.52 1.26
C ILE A 790 39.69 29.08 1.45
N GLY A 791 39.38 27.85 1.03
CA GLY A 791 38.08 27.23 1.22
C GLY A 791 37.67 27.08 2.69
N LEU A 792 38.51 26.42 3.50
CA LEU A 792 38.24 26.14 4.92
C LEU A 792 38.25 27.43 5.77
N ALA A 793 39.13 28.39 5.45
CA ALA A 793 39.17 29.68 6.12
C ALA A 793 37.89 30.51 5.86
N ALA A 794 37.40 30.54 4.62
CA ALA A 794 36.12 31.18 4.30
C ALA A 794 34.95 30.53 5.05
N LEU A 795 34.97 29.20 5.24
CA LEU A 795 33.96 28.47 6.01
C LEU A 795 34.03 28.74 7.52
N LEU A 796 35.23 28.73 8.11
CA LEU A 796 35.43 29.04 9.52
C LEU A 796 35.08 30.51 9.83
N ALA A 797 35.49 31.44 8.98
CA ALA A 797 35.14 32.86 9.11
C ALA A 797 33.63 33.07 9.05
N ALA A 798 32.93 32.41 8.11
CA ALA A 798 31.48 32.43 8.03
C ALA A 798 30.78 31.82 9.26
N ALA A 799 31.36 30.77 9.85
CA ALA A 799 30.85 30.08 11.02
C ALA A 799 31.02 30.86 12.33
N LEU A 800 32.17 31.53 12.50
CA LEU A 800 32.56 32.24 13.72
C LEU A 800 32.07 33.70 13.76
N THR A 801 32.21 34.46 12.66
CA THR A 801 31.85 35.90 12.62
C THR A 801 30.38 36.12 12.32
N GLY A 802 29.86 35.36 11.35
CA GLY A 802 28.49 35.42 10.87
C GLY A 802 28.18 36.46 9.81
N ALA A 803 29.17 37.24 9.37
CA ALA A 803 29.04 38.21 8.28
C ALA A 803 29.24 37.53 6.91
N HIS A 804 28.62 38.09 5.86
CA HIS A 804 28.81 37.71 4.44
C HIS A 804 28.73 36.21 4.09
N ARG A 805 27.99 35.43 4.90
CA ARG A 805 27.83 33.97 4.74
C ARG A 805 27.33 33.56 3.36
N ALA A 806 26.50 34.38 2.73
CA ALA A 806 25.93 34.10 1.40
C ALA A 806 26.99 34.02 0.30
N VAL A 807 28.16 34.65 0.51
CA VAL A 807 29.25 34.68 -0.47
C VAL A 807 30.40 33.78 -0.01
N LEU A 808 30.76 33.83 1.28
CA LEU A 808 31.90 33.10 1.83
C LEU A 808 31.68 31.58 1.94
N VAL A 809 30.46 31.12 2.22
CA VAL A 809 30.16 29.69 2.33
C VAL A 809 30.27 28.97 0.97
N PRO A 810 29.60 29.41 -0.11
CA PRO A 810 29.70 28.71 -1.40
C PRO A 810 31.12 28.79 -1.98
N LEU A 811 31.79 29.94 -1.87
CA LEU A 811 33.19 30.10 -2.25
C LEU A 811 34.09 29.14 -1.46
N GLY A 812 33.83 29.06 -0.14
CA GLY A 812 34.52 28.18 0.78
C GLY A 812 34.41 26.71 0.38
N VAL A 813 33.20 26.24 0.05
CA VAL A 813 32.94 24.86 -0.37
C VAL A 813 33.57 24.54 -1.74
N VAL A 814 33.42 25.43 -2.72
CA VAL A 814 33.92 25.23 -4.10
C VAL A 814 35.43 25.09 -4.14
N LEU A 815 36.14 25.68 -3.18
CA LEU A 815 37.60 25.58 -3.08
C LEU A 815 38.04 24.47 -2.10
N ALA A 816 37.33 24.30 -0.97
CA ALA A 816 37.66 23.29 0.03
C ALA A 816 37.48 21.85 -0.48
N VAL A 817 36.43 21.57 -1.25
CA VAL A 817 36.13 20.18 -1.68
C VAL A 817 37.16 19.67 -2.70
N PRO A 818 37.48 20.39 -3.79
CA PRO A 818 38.51 19.94 -4.73
C PRO A 818 39.92 19.96 -4.12
N GLY A 819 40.20 20.93 -3.24
CA GLY A 819 41.45 20.99 -2.49
C GLY A 819 41.63 19.79 -1.54
N PHE A 820 40.58 19.39 -0.82
CA PHE A 820 40.58 18.17 0.02
C PHE A 820 40.86 16.92 -0.82
N GLY A 821 40.24 16.81 -2.00
CA GLY A 821 40.49 15.71 -2.92
C GLY A 821 41.93 15.65 -3.40
N GLY A 822 42.60 16.78 -3.60
CA GLY A 822 44.02 16.82 -3.93
C GLY A 822 44.93 16.33 -2.79
N LEU A 823 44.49 16.48 -1.53
CA LEU A 823 45.20 15.98 -0.35
C LEU A 823 45.04 14.46 -0.14
N LEU A 824 44.06 13.82 -0.80
CA LEU A 824 43.88 12.37 -0.75
C LEU A 824 44.99 11.59 -1.47
N ALA A 825 45.79 12.27 -2.30
CA ALA A 825 46.88 11.68 -3.05
C ALA A 825 47.87 10.86 -2.18
N THR A 826 47.98 11.18 -0.88
CA THR A 826 48.83 10.46 0.08
C THR A 826 48.05 9.99 1.32
N ARG A 827 48.48 8.86 1.94
CA ARG A 827 47.89 8.35 3.19
C ARG A 827 47.99 9.38 4.33
N ALA A 828 49.14 10.06 4.41
CA ALA A 828 49.39 11.13 5.37
C ALA A 828 48.45 12.34 5.13
N GLY A 829 48.30 12.78 3.88
CA GLY A 829 47.37 13.86 3.52
C GLY A 829 45.90 13.54 3.81
N THR A 830 45.49 12.28 3.65
CA THR A 830 44.12 11.82 3.94
C THR A 830 43.81 11.81 5.43
N LEU A 831 44.70 11.24 6.26
CA LEU A 831 44.55 11.24 7.72
C LEU A 831 44.64 12.65 8.31
N ALA A 832 45.55 13.49 7.79
CA ALA A 832 45.67 14.89 8.19
C ALA A 832 44.41 15.69 7.88
N ALA A 833 43.87 15.55 6.67
CA ALA A 833 42.67 16.28 6.26
C ALA A 833 41.41 15.80 7.01
N LEU A 834 41.25 14.49 7.28
CA LEU A 834 40.16 13.96 8.11
C LEU A 834 40.29 14.39 9.58
N GLY A 835 41.50 14.39 10.13
CA GLY A 835 41.78 14.88 11.49
C GLY A 835 41.43 16.36 11.64
N VAL A 836 41.88 17.20 10.68
CA VAL A 836 41.55 18.63 10.63
C VAL A 836 40.03 18.85 10.50
N LEU A 837 39.30 18.00 9.76
CA LEU A 837 37.84 18.06 9.67
C LEU A 837 37.13 17.64 10.97
N VAL A 838 37.62 16.64 11.70
CA VAL A 838 37.07 16.28 13.03
C VAL A 838 37.24 17.44 14.00
N VAL A 839 38.42 18.08 14.02
CA VAL A 839 38.69 19.24 14.87
C VAL A 839 37.86 20.45 14.44
N ALA A 840 37.83 20.81 13.15
CA ALA A 840 37.01 21.91 12.65
C ALA A 840 35.52 21.68 12.91
N GLY A 841 35.02 20.45 12.76
CA GLY A 841 33.66 20.05 13.11
C GLY A 841 33.36 20.17 14.60
N ALA A 842 34.26 19.72 15.47
CA ALA A 842 34.11 19.87 16.92
C ALA A 842 34.16 21.33 17.35
N VAL A 843 35.09 22.14 16.82
CA VAL A 843 35.22 23.58 17.09
C VAL A 843 33.97 24.33 16.63
N THR A 844 33.48 24.06 15.41
CA THR A 844 32.22 24.65 14.93
C THR A 844 31.00 24.19 15.76
N GLY A 845 31.00 22.95 16.26
CA GLY A 845 29.99 22.41 17.18
C GLY A 845 29.97 23.06 18.56
N VAL A 846 31.14 23.40 19.10
CA VAL A 846 31.33 23.99 20.43
C VAL A 846 31.16 25.52 20.40
N ALA A 847 31.81 26.20 19.45
CA ALA A 847 32.00 27.66 19.40
C ALA A 847 31.21 28.39 18.30
N GLY A 848 30.55 27.67 17.38
CA GLY A 848 29.76 28.30 16.31
C GLY A 848 28.65 29.20 16.86
N ARG A 849 28.43 30.37 16.25
CA ARG A 849 27.43 31.32 16.76
C ARG A 849 25.98 30.84 16.58
N PRO A 850 25.52 30.44 15.38
CA PRO A 850 24.16 29.97 15.21
C PRO A 850 24.03 28.50 15.61
N ALA A 851 22.94 28.15 16.29
CA ALA A 851 22.65 26.78 16.74
C ALA A 851 22.69 25.74 15.60
N VAL A 852 22.27 26.12 14.40
CA VAL A 852 22.28 25.25 13.21
C VAL A 852 23.71 24.90 12.79
N VAL A 853 24.63 25.87 12.74
CA VAL A 853 26.04 25.61 12.38
C VAL A 853 26.71 24.73 13.42
N ARG A 854 26.32 24.86 14.69
CA ARG A 854 26.80 23.96 15.74
C ARG A 854 26.32 22.52 15.52
N ILE A 855 25.04 22.31 15.23
CA ILE A 855 24.50 20.98 14.93
C ILE A 855 25.19 20.39 13.70
N VAL A 856 25.40 21.18 12.65
CA VAL A 856 26.15 20.78 11.44
C VAL A 856 27.61 20.43 11.78
N GLY A 857 28.26 21.20 12.67
CA GLY A 857 29.60 20.90 13.17
C GLY A 857 29.67 19.56 13.91
N TRP A 858 28.73 19.30 14.83
CA TRP A 858 28.63 18.01 15.53
C TRP A 858 28.39 16.84 14.57
N LEU A 859 27.45 16.97 13.63
CA LEU A 859 27.17 15.93 12.64
C LEU A 859 28.34 15.73 11.68
N GLY A 860 29.01 16.80 11.26
CA GLY A 860 30.21 16.77 10.44
C GLY A 860 31.38 16.09 11.15
N ALA A 861 31.55 16.33 12.45
CA ALA A 861 32.54 15.64 13.26
C ALA A 861 32.25 14.13 13.38
N VAL A 862 30.97 13.75 13.55
CA VAL A 862 30.55 12.33 13.58
C VAL A 862 30.79 11.64 12.25
N ALA A 863 30.49 12.31 11.12
CA ALA A 863 30.76 11.78 9.79
C ALA A 863 32.26 11.63 9.52
N ALA A 864 33.05 12.66 9.84
CA ALA A 864 34.51 12.63 9.70
C ALA A 864 35.15 11.57 10.62
N ALA A 865 34.65 11.39 11.84
CA ALA A 865 35.10 10.35 12.77
C ALA A 865 34.73 8.94 12.29
N THR A 866 33.56 8.76 11.69
CA THR A 866 33.15 7.47 11.10
C THR A 866 34.01 7.13 9.89
N ALA A 867 34.27 8.10 9.00
CA ALA A 867 35.18 7.95 7.87
C ALA A 867 36.61 7.66 8.33
N PHE A 868 37.07 8.36 9.36
CA PHE A 868 38.36 8.11 10.00
C PHE A 868 38.44 6.68 10.57
N ALA A 869 37.43 6.20 11.30
CA ALA A 869 37.41 4.84 11.85
C ALA A 869 37.48 3.75 10.77
N VAL A 870 36.82 3.95 9.62
CA VAL A 870 36.87 3.04 8.48
C VAL A 870 38.24 3.09 7.79
N VAL A 871 38.74 4.28 7.47
CA VAL A 871 40.04 4.46 6.79
C VAL A 871 41.21 4.00 7.69
N ALA A 872 41.12 4.21 9.00
CA ALA A 872 42.07 3.70 9.98
C ALA A 872 42.07 2.17 10.04
N SER A 873 40.89 1.53 10.07
CA SER A 873 40.78 0.06 10.08
C SER A 873 41.34 -0.57 8.80
N LEU A 874 41.15 0.08 7.65
CA LEU A 874 41.69 -0.36 6.35
C LEU A 874 43.20 -0.14 6.25
N THR A 875 43.71 0.99 6.75
CA THR A 875 45.16 1.24 6.78
C THR A 875 45.89 0.32 7.77
N ALA A 876 45.19 -0.18 8.79
CA ALA A 876 45.66 -1.23 9.71
C ALA A 876 45.47 -2.67 9.19
N GLY A 877 44.90 -2.87 7.99
CA GLY A 877 44.76 -4.18 7.34
C GLY A 877 43.61 -5.07 7.84
N GLN A 878 42.64 -4.53 8.57
CA GLN A 878 41.50 -5.30 9.10
C GLN A 878 40.33 -5.41 8.10
N PRO A 879 39.56 -6.52 8.09
CA PRO A 879 38.41 -6.65 7.20
C PRO A 879 37.22 -5.77 7.64
N LEU A 880 36.42 -5.29 6.68
CA LEU A 880 35.32 -4.33 6.90
C LEU A 880 34.28 -4.80 7.94
N ARG A 881 34.00 -6.12 7.99
CA ARG A 881 33.10 -6.73 8.99
C ARG A 881 33.59 -6.55 10.43
N THR A 882 34.91 -6.46 10.64
CA THR A 882 35.52 -6.16 11.94
C THR A 882 35.52 -4.65 12.18
N GLY A 883 35.72 -3.84 11.13
CA GLY A 883 35.56 -2.38 11.16
C GLY A 883 34.16 -1.92 11.58
N ALA A 884 33.12 -2.75 11.38
CA ALA A 884 31.76 -2.49 11.84
C ALA A 884 31.69 -2.23 13.37
N PHE A 885 32.56 -2.86 14.17
CA PHE A 885 32.59 -2.62 15.62
C PHE A 885 33.19 -1.26 15.99
N ALA A 886 34.18 -0.77 15.23
CA ALA A 886 34.73 0.58 15.40
C ALA A 886 33.70 1.66 15.02
N VAL A 887 32.92 1.41 13.95
CA VAL A 887 31.79 2.27 13.56
C VAL A 887 30.68 2.23 14.61
N LEU A 888 30.36 1.06 15.16
CA LEU A 888 29.39 0.92 16.26
C LEU A 888 29.85 1.64 17.53
N ALA A 889 31.15 1.69 17.80
CA ALA A 889 31.70 2.47 18.91
C ALA A 889 31.44 3.98 18.72
N VAL A 890 31.60 4.52 17.49
CA VAL A 890 31.22 5.90 17.17
C VAL A 890 29.71 6.12 17.40
N ALA A 891 28.86 5.18 17.02
CA ALA A 891 27.40 5.23 17.29
C ALA A 891 27.08 5.25 18.80
N ALA A 892 27.76 4.42 19.60
CA ALA A 892 27.58 4.39 21.04
C ALA A 892 28.03 5.70 21.72
N VAL A 893 29.20 6.22 21.35
CA VAL A 893 29.73 7.50 21.88
C VAL A 893 28.77 8.65 21.56
N THR A 894 28.28 8.72 20.32
CA THR A 894 27.32 9.75 19.90
C THR A 894 25.98 9.66 20.62
N LEU A 895 25.45 8.45 20.82
CA LEU A 895 24.24 8.21 21.60
C LEU A 895 24.37 8.70 23.06
N HIS A 896 25.54 8.51 23.67
CA HIS A 896 25.79 8.88 25.06
C HIS A 896 26.23 10.34 25.25
N ALA A 897 26.75 11.00 24.20
CA ALA A 897 27.09 12.43 24.20
C ALA A 897 25.85 13.35 24.10
N ALA A 898 24.79 12.92 23.41
CA ALA A 898 23.55 13.68 23.24
C ALA A 898 22.94 14.25 24.55
N PRO A 899 22.85 13.50 25.67
CA PRO A 899 22.33 14.05 26.93
C PRO A 899 23.28 15.03 27.64
N LEU A 900 24.60 14.95 27.46
CA LEU A 900 25.55 15.90 28.07
C LEU A 900 25.33 17.33 27.53
N LEU A 901 24.93 17.44 26.27
CA LEU A 901 24.59 18.71 25.62
C LEU A 901 23.27 19.31 26.15
N ARG A 902 22.40 18.52 26.80
CA ARG A 902 21.18 19.00 27.45
C ARG A 902 21.47 19.66 28.81
N VAL A 903 22.51 19.23 29.52
CA VAL A 903 22.84 19.66 30.91
C VAL A 903 23.71 20.93 30.94
N VAL A 904 24.69 21.06 30.04
CA VAL A 904 25.71 22.14 30.10
C VAL A 904 25.16 23.54 29.78
N ARG A 905 23.95 23.67 29.19
CA ARG A 905 23.50 24.95 28.60
C ARG A 905 22.04 25.35 28.87
N SER A 906 21.44 24.81 29.93
CA SER A 906 20.14 25.26 30.48
C SER A 906 20.19 26.65 31.16
N GLY A 907 21.36 27.30 31.25
CA GLY A 907 21.53 28.59 31.95
C GLY A 907 21.29 29.89 31.15
N GLY A 908 20.75 29.83 29.92
CA GLY A 908 20.53 31.03 29.08
C GLY A 908 19.08 31.16 28.57
N PRO A 909 18.49 32.38 28.48
CA PRO A 909 17.05 32.59 28.18
C PRO A 909 16.54 32.03 26.84
N GLY A 910 17.43 31.67 25.90
CA GLY A 910 17.07 31.06 24.60
C GLY A 910 17.70 29.69 24.32
N GLY A 911 18.43 29.09 25.26
CA GLY A 911 19.27 27.90 25.04
C GLY A 911 18.52 26.56 25.00
N VAL A 912 17.30 26.51 25.56
CA VAL A 912 16.58 25.26 25.83
C VAL A 912 16.06 24.57 24.56
N GLY A 913 15.66 25.34 23.54
CA GLY A 913 15.12 24.80 22.27
C GLY A 913 16.22 24.22 21.35
N ALA A 914 17.32 24.95 21.19
CA ALA A 914 18.46 24.52 20.37
C ALA A 914 19.15 23.27 20.95
N GLY A 915 19.24 23.15 22.27
CA GLY A 915 19.79 21.97 22.95
C GLY A 915 18.98 20.70 22.71
N ARG A 916 17.64 20.79 22.70
CA ARG A 916 16.77 19.63 22.39
C ARG A 916 16.88 19.20 20.94
N ALA A 917 16.88 20.14 20.00
CA ALA A 917 17.02 19.84 18.57
C ALA A 917 18.37 19.19 18.25
N GLY A 918 19.46 19.69 18.85
CA GLY A 918 20.79 19.09 18.70
C GLY A 918 20.89 17.69 19.31
N ALA A 919 20.26 17.45 20.46
CA ALA A 919 20.20 16.12 21.06
C ALA A 919 19.45 15.11 20.17
N TRP A 920 18.33 15.51 19.57
CA TRP A 920 17.58 14.66 18.62
C TRP A 920 18.37 14.40 17.34
N ALA A 921 19.09 15.39 16.81
CA ALA A 921 19.95 15.21 15.64
C ALA A 921 21.09 14.21 15.90
N LEU A 922 21.73 14.27 17.06
CA LEU A 922 22.76 13.30 17.46
C LEU A 922 22.19 11.92 17.75
N GLU A 923 20.98 11.83 18.33
CA GLU A 923 20.27 10.55 18.49
C GLU A 923 19.96 9.89 17.16
N ALA A 924 19.44 10.66 16.19
CA ALA A 924 19.19 10.18 14.84
C ALA A 924 20.49 9.77 14.14
N ALA A 925 21.56 10.57 14.26
CA ALA A 925 22.87 10.24 13.72
C ALA A 925 23.42 8.94 14.32
N ALA A 926 23.30 8.75 15.64
CA ALA A 926 23.72 7.53 16.31
C ALA A 926 22.97 6.29 15.79
N GLN A 927 21.64 6.39 15.58
CA GLN A 927 20.85 5.32 14.96
C GLN A 927 21.29 5.04 13.51
N ALA A 928 21.61 6.08 12.73
CA ALA A 928 22.08 5.94 11.36
C ALA A 928 23.47 5.29 11.29
N VAL A 929 24.41 5.66 12.19
CA VAL A 929 25.73 5.02 12.27
C VAL A 929 25.62 3.57 12.75
N ALA A 930 24.70 3.26 13.66
CA ALA A 930 24.43 1.88 14.07
C ALA A 930 23.85 1.02 12.93
N LEU A 931 22.96 1.59 12.11
CA LEU A 931 22.47 0.95 10.90
C LEU A 931 23.60 0.73 9.88
N LEU A 932 24.50 1.70 9.71
CA LEU A 932 25.68 1.54 8.86
C LEU A 932 26.58 0.40 9.36
N ALA A 933 26.79 0.29 10.67
CA ALA A 933 27.52 -0.84 11.25
C ALA A 933 26.82 -2.19 10.94
N LEU A 934 25.48 -2.23 10.98
CA LEU A 934 24.71 -3.43 10.63
C LEU A 934 24.87 -3.81 9.15
N LEU A 935 24.90 -2.82 8.26
CA LEU A 935 25.13 -3.03 6.83
C LEU A 935 26.56 -3.49 6.52
N LEU A 936 27.56 -2.94 7.23
CA LEU A 936 28.95 -3.38 7.13
C LEU A 936 29.16 -4.83 7.63
N ALA A 937 28.27 -5.32 8.47
CA ALA A 937 28.19 -6.72 8.86
C ALA A 937 27.47 -7.61 7.82
N GLY A 938 27.07 -7.05 6.67
CA GLY A 938 26.44 -7.74 5.56
C GLY A 938 27.27 -8.90 5.02
N GLY A 939 26.58 -9.95 4.56
CA GLY A 939 27.21 -11.22 4.15
C GLY A 939 27.45 -12.20 5.30
N SER A 940 27.18 -11.82 6.56
CA SER A 940 27.23 -12.74 7.71
C SER A 940 26.10 -12.47 8.69
N LEU A 941 25.10 -13.37 8.72
CA LEU A 941 23.98 -13.29 9.68
C LEU A 941 24.45 -13.24 11.14
N ARG A 942 25.62 -13.81 11.47
CA ARG A 942 26.21 -13.80 12.83
C ARG A 942 26.71 -12.41 13.23
N HIS A 943 27.41 -11.71 12.35
CA HIS A 943 27.90 -10.35 12.63
C HIS A 943 26.74 -9.36 12.67
N ALA A 944 25.75 -9.53 11.79
CA ALA A 944 24.53 -8.72 11.81
C ALA A 944 23.75 -8.90 13.12
N ALA A 945 23.60 -10.15 13.57
CA ALA A 945 23.02 -10.44 14.88
C ALA A 945 23.81 -9.79 16.03
N ALA A 946 25.14 -9.87 16.02
CA ALA A 946 25.98 -9.26 17.06
C ALA A 946 25.82 -7.73 17.10
N VAL A 947 25.75 -7.06 15.94
CA VAL A 947 25.50 -5.61 15.87
C VAL A 947 24.11 -5.27 16.41
N CYS A 948 23.06 -6.01 16.03
CA CYS A 948 21.70 -5.78 16.54
C CYS A 948 21.60 -5.90 18.06
N VAL A 949 22.24 -6.94 18.64
CA VAL A 949 22.26 -7.17 20.09
C VAL A 949 23.09 -6.11 20.81
N LEU A 950 24.31 -5.81 20.34
CA LEU A 950 25.15 -4.78 20.96
C LEU A 950 24.51 -3.39 20.90
N TRP A 951 23.79 -3.08 19.81
CA TRP A 951 23.01 -1.86 19.72
C TRP A 951 21.80 -1.86 20.64
N GLY A 952 21.06 -2.97 20.73
CA GLY A 952 19.97 -3.17 21.67
C GLY A 952 20.41 -2.91 23.12
N VAL A 953 21.56 -3.45 23.50
CA VAL A 953 22.20 -3.21 24.81
C VAL A 953 22.59 -1.74 25.01
N ALA A 954 23.24 -1.10 24.03
CA ALA A 954 23.62 0.31 24.13
C ALA A 954 22.40 1.23 24.32
N VAL A 955 21.30 0.95 23.61
CA VAL A 955 20.03 1.67 23.75
C VAL A 955 19.35 1.34 25.10
N ALA A 956 19.40 0.08 25.57
CA ALA A 956 18.82 -0.34 26.84
C ALA A 956 19.51 0.33 28.05
N VAL A 957 20.84 0.50 28.02
CA VAL A 957 21.59 1.24 29.05
C VAL A 957 21.07 2.68 29.18
N ARG A 958 20.64 3.29 28.07
CA ARG A 958 20.06 4.64 28.08
C ARG A 958 18.70 4.69 28.75
N VAL A 959 17.89 3.63 28.67
CA VAL A 959 16.58 3.54 29.35
C VAL A 959 16.72 3.63 30.87
N LEU A 960 17.85 3.16 31.42
CA LEU A 960 18.14 3.17 32.86
C LEU A 960 18.59 4.55 33.39
N ARG A 961 18.94 5.51 32.52
CA ARG A 961 19.41 6.84 32.97
C ARG A 961 18.28 7.64 33.65
N ARG A 962 18.57 8.14 34.84
CA ARG A 962 17.70 9.08 35.58
C ARG A 962 17.73 10.44 34.86
N GLY A 963 16.62 10.85 34.25
CA GLY A 963 16.51 12.11 33.49
C GLY A 963 15.70 12.02 32.19
N GLU A 964 15.43 10.82 31.65
CA GLU A 964 14.61 10.67 30.43
C GLU A 964 13.11 10.70 30.73
N SER A 965 12.34 11.34 29.84
CA SER A 965 10.89 11.47 29.95
C SER A 965 10.17 10.11 29.83
N PRO A 966 8.95 9.95 30.38
CA PRO A 966 8.22 8.69 30.35
C PRO A 966 7.96 8.17 28.94
N ASP A 967 7.68 9.06 27.99
CA ASP A 967 7.43 8.71 26.59
C ASP A 967 8.74 8.42 25.83
N GLY A 968 9.81 9.17 26.10
CA GLY A 968 11.13 8.88 25.54
C GLY A 968 11.65 7.50 25.94
N ARG A 969 11.44 7.09 27.20
CA ARG A 969 11.75 5.74 27.68
C ARG A 969 10.97 4.65 26.95
N ARG A 970 9.70 4.90 26.57
CA ARG A 970 8.89 3.93 25.81
C ARG A 970 9.43 3.74 24.40
N VAL A 971 9.82 4.83 23.73
CA VAL A 971 10.43 4.77 22.39
C VAL A 971 11.76 4.04 22.44
N LEU A 972 12.65 4.38 23.39
CA LEU A 972 13.93 3.70 23.56
C LEU A 972 13.75 2.21 23.90
N ALA A 973 12.77 1.87 24.76
CA ALA A 973 12.45 0.48 25.07
C ALA A 973 11.89 -0.28 23.85
N ALA A 974 11.10 0.37 23.00
CA ALA A 974 10.61 -0.23 21.76
C ALA A 974 11.74 -0.46 20.74
N VAL A 975 12.66 0.50 20.59
CA VAL A 975 13.84 0.37 19.71
C VAL A 975 14.78 -0.73 20.21
N ALA A 976 15.03 -0.81 21.52
CA ALA A 976 15.82 -1.89 22.11
C ALA A 976 15.14 -3.25 21.90
N ALA A 977 13.85 -3.37 22.23
CA ALA A 977 13.11 -4.63 22.06
C ALA A 977 13.01 -5.06 20.58
N GLY A 978 12.82 -4.12 19.66
CA GLY A 978 12.82 -4.39 18.22
C GLY A 978 14.19 -4.85 17.72
N SER A 979 15.26 -4.21 18.16
CA SER A 979 16.64 -4.58 17.79
C SER A 979 17.02 -5.97 18.30
N GLU A 980 16.63 -6.30 19.54
CA GLU A 980 16.82 -7.64 20.13
C GLU A 980 15.97 -8.71 19.42
N LEU A 981 14.72 -8.40 19.05
CA LEU A 981 13.84 -9.32 18.31
C LEU A 981 14.41 -9.64 16.93
N ILE A 982 14.86 -8.62 16.20
CA ILE A 982 15.52 -8.77 14.89
C ILE A 982 16.81 -9.58 15.05
N GLY A 983 17.64 -9.25 16.04
CA GLY A 983 18.83 -10.03 16.38
C GLY A 983 18.51 -11.51 16.61
N GLY A 984 17.46 -11.80 17.39
CA GLY A 984 16.96 -13.15 17.65
C GLY A 984 16.54 -13.89 16.38
N TRP A 985 15.76 -13.25 15.50
CA TRP A 985 15.37 -13.84 14.21
C TRP A 985 16.56 -14.11 13.30
N LEU A 986 17.53 -13.19 13.23
CA LEU A 986 18.75 -13.38 12.44
C LEU A 986 19.60 -14.54 12.97
N VAL A 987 19.69 -14.73 14.29
CA VAL A 987 20.36 -15.89 14.90
C VAL A 987 19.64 -17.19 14.56
N LEU A 988 18.30 -17.22 14.63
CA LEU A 988 17.49 -18.39 14.31
C LEU A 988 17.60 -18.77 12.82
N ALA A 989 17.53 -17.77 11.94
CA ALA A 989 17.71 -17.95 10.51
C ALA A 989 19.13 -18.44 10.19
N ALA A 990 20.17 -17.88 10.83
CA ALA A 990 21.56 -18.33 10.69
C ALA A 990 21.78 -19.79 11.12
N ARG A 991 20.90 -20.32 11.98
CA ARG A 991 20.91 -21.70 12.46
C ARG A 991 19.94 -22.62 11.68
N GLY A 992 19.24 -22.12 10.67
CA GLY A 992 18.36 -22.92 9.81
C GLY A 992 17.07 -23.40 10.49
N VAL A 993 16.56 -22.67 11.49
CA VAL A 993 15.35 -23.09 12.22
C VAL A 993 14.09 -22.83 11.37
N VAL A 994 13.38 -23.90 10.99
CA VAL A 994 12.15 -23.87 10.16
C VAL A 994 10.84 -23.85 10.97
N VAL A 995 10.92 -23.88 12.30
CA VAL A 995 9.76 -23.92 13.19
C VAL A 995 9.11 -22.54 13.26
N LEU A 996 7.86 -22.42 12.76
CA LEU A 996 7.12 -21.14 12.69
C LEU A 996 7.00 -20.43 14.05
N GLU A 997 6.80 -21.19 15.12
CA GLU A 997 6.61 -20.65 16.49
C GLU A 997 7.87 -19.99 17.03
N ALA A 998 9.05 -20.39 16.56
CA ALA A 998 10.31 -19.75 16.96
C ALA A 998 10.34 -18.28 16.52
N TYR A 999 9.58 -17.92 15.46
CA TYR A 999 9.48 -16.56 14.95
C TYR A 999 8.27 -15.81 15.53
N THR A 1000 7.12 -16.46 15.66
CA THR A 1000 5.86 -15.79 16.07
C THR A 1000 5.71 -15.62 17.58
N LEU A 1001 6.21 -16.57 18.40
CA LEU A 1001 6.03 -16.52 19.86
C LEU A 1001 6.79 -15.36 20.54
N PRO A 1002 8.05 -15.04 20.20
CA PRO A 1002 8.72 -13.88 20.79
C PRO A 1002 8.01 -12.56 20.49
N ALA A 1003 7.51 -12.40 19.26
CA ALA A 1003 6.72 -11.24 18.86
C ALA A 1003 5.38 -11.17 19.59
N ALA A 1004 4.68 -12.30 19.71
CA ALA A 1004 3.43 -12.38 20.47
C ALA A 1004 3.64 -12.07 21.96
N ALA A 1005 4.73 -12.55 22.57
CA ALA A 1005 5.06 -12.27 23.98
C ALA A 1005 5.29 -10.77 24.23
N LEU A 1006 6.04 -10.09 23.34
CA LEU A 1006 6.25 -8.65 23.42
C LEU A 1006 4.93 -7.87 23.24
N ALA A 1007 4.10 -8.25 22.27
CA ALA A 1007 2.80 -7.63 22.02
C ALA A 1007 1.83 -7.81 23.20
N LEU A 1008 1.76 -9.01 23.78
CA LEU A 1008 0.93 -9.31 24.95
C LEU A 1008 1.43 -8.57 26.20
N GLY A 1009 2.74 -8.52 26.42
CA GLY A 1009 3.34 -7.76 27.53
C GLY A 1009 3.02 -6.26 27.43
N ALA A 1010 3.14 -5.67 26.24
CA ALA A 1010 2.77 -4.29 25.97
C ALA A 1010 1.25 -4.06 26.16
N GLY A 1011 0.42 -4.97 25.66
CA GLY A 1011 -1.05 -4.94 25.81
C GLY A 1011 -1.51 -4.98 27.27
N VAL A 1012 -0.92 -5.86 28.09
CA VAL A 1012 -1.20 -5.95 29.53
C VAL A 1012 -0.75 -4.68 30.27
N LEU A 1013 0.40 -4.11 29.91
CA LEU A 1013 0.87 -2.85 30.50
C LEU A 1013 -0.04 -1.66 30.10
N ALA A 1014 -0.56 -1.65 28.87
CA ALA A 1014 -1.49 -0.65 28.38
C ALA A 1014 -2.85 -0.74 29.11
N LEU A 1015 -3.38 -1.95 29.30
CA LEU A 1015 -4.59 -2.21 30.10
C LEU A 1015 -4.46 -1.72 31.54
N ARG A 1016 -3.27 -1.85 32.16
CA ARG A 1016 -3.01 -1.35 33.51
C ARG A 1016 -2.94 0.18 33.61
N ARG A 1017 -2.61 0.87 32.52
CA ARG A 1017 -2.32 2.32 32.53
C ARG A 1017 -3.43 3.19 31.92
N ARG A 1018 -4.33 2.63 31.10
CA ARG A 1018 -5.40 3.39 30.42
C ARG A 1018 -6.79 2.86 30.80
N PRO A 1019 -7.57 3.57 31.63
CA PRO A 1019 -8.96 3.21 31.91
C PRO A 1019 -9.82 3.33 30.64
N GLY A 1020 -10.57 2.27 30.30
CA GLY A 1020 -11.50 2.25 29.15
C GLY A 1020 -11.04 1.47 27.90
N LEU A 1021 -9.78 1.00 27.84
CA LEU A 1021 -9.34 0.09 26.79
C LEU A 1021 -9.97 -1.31 26.99
N THR A 1022 -10.64 -1.82 25.95
CA THR A 1022 -11.22 -3.16 25.96
C THR A 1022 -10.15 -4.24 25.76
N SER A 1023 -10.40 -5.43 26.30
CA SER A 1023 -9.51 -6.59 26.14
C SER A 1023 -9.26 -6.96 24.66
N TRP A 1024 -10.20 -6.64 23.76
CA TRP A 1024 -10.09 -6.87 22.32
C TRP A 1024 -8.99 -6.07 21.62
N LEU A 1025 -8.89 -4.77 21.89
CA LEU A 1025 -7.88 -3.90 21.27
C LEU A 1025 -6.47 -4.15 21.84
N ALA A 1026 -6.39 -4.52 23.12
CA ALA A 1026 -5.12 -4.67 23.83
C ALA A 1026 -4.51 -6.07 23.68
N LEU A 1027 -5.31 -7.14 23.68
CA LEU A 1027 -4.83 -8.53 23.70
C LEU A 1027 -5.15 -9.29 22.40
N GLY A 1028 -6.15 -8.86 21.63
CA GLY A 1028 -6.60 -9.53 20.41
C GLY A 1028 -5.48 -9.77 19.39
N PRO A 1029 -4.69 -8.76 19.01
CA PRO A 1029 -3.60 -8.94 18.04
C PRO A 1029 -2.52 -9.92 18.51
N GLY A 1030 -2.12 -9.85 19.79
CA GLY A 1030 -1.11 -10.74 20.37
C GLY A 1030 -1.59 -12.18 20.48
N LEU A 1031 -2.84 -12.39 20.89
CA LEU A 1031 -3.46 -13.72 20.94
C LEU A 1031 -3.69 -14.30 19.54
N GLY A 1032 -4.06 -13.46 18.57
CA GLY A 1032 -4.21 -13.86 17.19
C GLY A 1032 -2.88 -14.33 16.59
N ALA A 1033 -1.80 -13.57 16.77
CA ALA A 1033 -0.46 -13.93 16.32
C ALA A 1033 0.07 -15.23 16.99
N ALA A 1034 -0.35 -15.52 18.23
CA ALA A 1034 0.06 -16.72 18.95
C ALA A 1034 -0.71 -17.99 18.54
N LEU A 1035 -2.02 -17.89 18.26
CA LEU A 1035 -2.90 -19.07 18.14
C LEU A 1035 -3.33 -19.39 16.70
N LEU A 1036 -3.68 -18.38 15.89
CA LEU A 1036 -4.27 -18.58 14.55
C LEU A 1036 -3.33 -19.29 13.56
N PRO A 1037 -2.04 -18.90 13.41
CA PRO A 1037 -1.15 -19.55 12.46
C PRO A 1037 -0.98 -21.05 12.74
N SER A 1038 -0.90 -21.42 14.02
CA SER A 1038 -0.79 -22.80 14.48
C SER A 1038 -2.10 -23.58 14.29
N LEU A 1039 -3.25 -22.95 14.52
CA LEU A 1039 -4.56 -23.56 14.29
C LEU A 1039 -4.81 -23.88 12.81
N VAL A 1040 -4.54 -22.93 11.91
CA VAL A 1040 -4.68 -23.13 10.46
C VAL A 1040 -3.75 -24.25 9.99
N SER A 1041 -2.50 -24.24 10.46
CA SER A 1041 -1.55 -25.30 10.13
C SER A 1041 -2.03 -26.68 10.55
N VAL A 1042 -2.70 -26.82 11.69
CA VAL A 1042 -3.19 -28.11 12.18
C VAL A 1042 -4.43 -28.57 11.41
N LEU A 1043 -5.32 -27.65 11.02
CA LEU A 1043 -6.57 -27.99 10.34
C LEU A 1043 -6.41 -28.27 8.85
N VAL A 1044 -5.45 -27.63 8.18
CA VAL A 1044 -5.30 -27.67 6.72
C VAL A 1044 -4.25 -28.70 6.26
N LEU A 1045 -3.19 -28.93 7.03
CA LEU A 1045 -2.12 -29.83 6.64
C LEU A 1045 -2.40 -31.25 7.18
N GLY A 1046 -2.36 -32.25 6.29
CA GLY A 1046 -2.64 -33.66 6.64
C GLY A 1046 -1.56 -34.36 7.48
N GLU A 1047 -0.38 -33.75 7.61
CA GLU A 1047 0.80 -34.33 8.28
C GLU A 1047 0.61 -34.56 9.79
N PRO A 1048 1.14 -35.66 10.37
CA PRO A 1048 1.02 -35.94 11.80
C PRO A 1048 1.87 -34.98 12.66
N GLN A 1049 1.22 -34.01 13.32
CA GLN A 1049 1.86 -33.00 14.17
C GLN A 1049 1.47 -33.11 15.66
N PRO A 1050 1.78 -34.21 16.38
CA PRO A 1050 1.23 -34.48 17.73
C PRO A 1050 1.62 -33.44 18.78
N TRP A 1051 2.88 -32.99 18.78
CA TRP A 1051 3.36 -32.04 19.79
C TRP A 1051 2.80 -30.62 19.62
N ARG A 1052 2.62 -30.16 18.38
CA ARG A 1052 2.03 -28.85 18.08
C ARG A 1052 0.55 -28.80 18.51
N ARG A 1053 -0.18 -29.90 18.30
CA ARG A 1053 -1.58 -30.05 18.72
C ARG A 1053 -1.72 -30.02 20.25
N LEU A 1054 -0.91 -30.78 20.97
CA LEU A 1054 -0.87 -30.75 22.43
C LEU A 1054 -0.48 -29.38 22.99
N ALA A 1055 0.55 -28.74 22.42
CA ALA A 1055 1.00 -27.42 22.86
C ALA A 1055 -0.04 -26.33 22.58
N LEU A 1056 -0.68 -26.34 21.39
CA LEU A 1056 -1.76 -25.41 21.05
C LEU A 1056 -2.98 -25.59 21.95
N GLY A 1057 -3.36 -26.84 22.25
CA GLY A 1057 -4.42 -27.17 23.19
C GLY A 1057 -4.12 -26.67 24.61
N ALA A 1058 -2.94 -26.98 25.15
CA ALA A 1058 -2.53 -26.51 26.47
C ALA A 1058 -2.47 -24.97 26.56
N ALA A 1059 -1.92 -24.32 25.53
CA ALA A 1059 -1.85 -22.86 25.45
C ALA A 1059 -3.26 -22.23 25.41
N ALA A 1060 -4.17 -22.77 24.60
CA ALA A 1060 -5.52 -22.26 24.50
C ALA A 1060 -6.32 -22.48 25.79
N VAL A 1061 -6.14 -23.60 26.52
CA VAL A 1061 -6.69 -23.79 27.87
C VAL A 1061 -6.15 -22.74 28.85
N ALA A 1062 -4.84 -22.51 28.87
CA ALA A 1062 -4.23 -21.52 29.74
C ALA A 1062 -4.76 -20.09 29.44
N VAL A 1063 -4.96 -19.75 28.18
CA VAL A 1063 -5.54 -18.45 27.75
C VAL A 1063 -7.00 -18.32 28.20
N VAL A 1064 -7.81 -19.38 28.08
CA VAL A 1064 -9.19 -19.39 28.60
C VAL A 1064 -9.20 -19.24 30.13
N PHE A 1065 -8.34 -19.96 30.84
CA PHE A 1065 -8.25 -19.89 32.31
C PHE A 1065 -7.78 -18.51 32.80
N ALA A 1066 -6.77 -17.93 32.14
CA ALA A 1066 -6.30 -16.58 32.45
C ALA A 1066 -7.39 -15.53 32.16
N GLY A 1067 -8.12 -15.68 31.05
CA GLY A 1067 -9.26 -14.85 30.70
C GLY A 1067 -10.41 -14.94 31.70
N SER A 1068 -10.73 -16.15 32.16
CA SER A 1068 -11.82 -16.40 33.11
C SER A 1068 -11.48 -15.90 34.52
N ALA A 1069 -10.27 -16.17 35.01
CA ALA A 1069 -9.78 -15.69 36.31
C ALA A 1069 -9.76 -14.15 36.39
N ARG A 1070 -9.42 -13.48 35.28
CA ARG A 1070 -9.36 -12.01 35.19
C ARG A 1070 -10.63 -11.37 34.64
N ARG A 1071 -11.64 -12.15 34.28
CA ARG A 1071 -12.92 -11.68 33.73
C ARG A 1071 -12.77 -10.84 32.45
N TRP A 1072 -11.84 -11.21 31.56
CA TRP A 1072 -11.61 -10.58 30.26
C TRP A 1072 -12.26 -11.39 29.13
N GLN A 1073 -12.99 -10.74 28.22
CA GLN A 1073 -13.73 -11.43 27.16
C GLN A 1073 -12.85 -11.94 26.01
N ALA A 1074 -11.91 -11.13 25.50
CA ALA A 1074 -11.11 -11.51 24.32
C ALA A 1074 -10.29 -12.81 24.51
N PRO A 1075 -9.61 -13.05 25.66
CA PRO A 1075 -8.87 -14.30 25.87
C PRO A 1075 -9.78 -15.53 25.96
N VAL A 1076 -10.93 -15.42 26.63
CA VAL A 1076 -11.89 -16.54 26.74
C VAL A 1076 -12.45 -16.90 25.36
N VAL A 1077 -12.83 -15.91 24.56
CA VAL A 1077 -13.42 -16.13 23.24
C VAL A 1077 -12.37 -16.69 22.25
N LEU A 1078 -11.19 -16.07 22.15
CA LEU A 1078 -10.15 -16.54 21.21
C LEU A 1078 -9.57 -17.90 21.62
N GLY A 1079 -9.39 -18.14 22.93
CA GLY A 1079 -8.96 -19.43 23.44
C GLY A 1079 -10.00 -20.53 23.18
N ALA A 1080 -11.29 -20.27 23.44
CA ALA A 1080 -12.37 -21.22 23.14
C ALA A 1080 -12.54 -21.45 21.63
N ALA A 1081 -12.45 -20.41 20.81
CA ALA A 1081 -12.51 -20.51 19.35
C ALA A 1081 -11.34 -21.32 18.77
N THR A 1082 -10.22 -21.42 19.48
CA THR A 1082 -9.09 -22.29 19.12
C THR A 1082 -9.28 -23.71 19.64
N LEU A 1083 -9.75 -23.87 20.88
CA LEU A 1083 -9.95 -25.18 21.53
C LEU A 1083 -11.04 -26.02 20.89
N VAL A 1084 -12.18 -25.42 20.53
CA VAL A 1084 -13.33 -26.17 20.05
C VAL A 1084 -13.03 -26.88 18.71
N PRO A 1085 -12.50 -26.20 17.68
CA PRO A 1085 -12.12 -26.89 16.44
C PRO A 1085 -11.02 -27.92 16.65
N LEU A 1086 -10.03 -27.61 17.49
CA LEU A 1086 -8.93 -28.52 17.80
C LEU A 1086 -9.41 -29.80 18.52
N ALA A 1087 -10.31 -29.67 19.50
CA ALA A 1087 -10.89 -30.80 20.21
C ALA A 1087 -11.73 -31.68 19.29
N LEU A 1088 -12.52 -31.08 18.39
CA LEU A 1088 -13.28 -31.81 17.36
C LEU A 1088 -12.35 -32.56 16.40
N HIS A 1089 -11.24 -31.94 15.99
CA HIS A 1089 -10.24 -32.57 15.14
C HIS A 1089 -9.57 -33.78 15.80
N GLU A 1090 -9.22 -33.69 17.10
CA GLU A 1090 -8.64 -34.82 17.84
C GLU A 1090 -9.64 -35.95 18.10
N LEU A 1091 -10.89 -35.60 18.41
CA LEU A 1091 -12.00 -36.58 18.49
C LEU A 1091 -12.15 -37.34 17.17
N GLY A 1092 -12.03 -36.64 16.05
CA GLY A 1092 -11.99 -37.21 14.70
C GLY A 1092 -10.94 -38.31 14.50
N ARG A 1093 -9.74 -38.11 15.08
CA ARG A 1093 -8.58 -39.00 14.88
C ARG A 1093 -8.48 -40.15 15.88
N GLY A 1094 -9.01 -40.00 17.10
CA GLY A 1094 -8.91 -40.99 18.17
C GLY A 1094 -10.06 -42.00 18.23
N TRP A 1095 -10.95 -41.99 17.24
CA TRP A 1095 -12.24 -42.68 17.30
C TRP A 1095 -12.16 -44.21 17.28
N ASP A 1096 -11.09 -44.80 16.76
CA ASP A 1096 -10.98 -46.27 16.58
C ASP A 1096 -10.67 -47.05 17.89
N LEU A 1097 -10.37 -46.37 19.01
CA LEU A 1097 -9.78 -47.02 20.20
C LEU A 1097 -10.65 -47.01 21.48
N LEU A 1098 -11.88 -46.49 21.45
CA LEU A 1098 -12.61 -46.18 22.70
C LEU A 1098 -14.07 -46.67 22.74
N PRO A 1099 -14.37 -47.73 23.52
CA PRO A 1099 -15.74 -48.10 23.89
C PRO A 1099 -16.19 -47.30 25.14
N ARG A 1100 -16.44 -45.97 25.04
CA ARG A 1100 -16.63 -45.10 26.24
C ARG A 1100 -17.65 -43.94 26.13
N TRP A 1101 -18.55 -43.95 25.16
CA TRP A 1101 -19.58 -42.90 24.95
C TRP A 1101 -20.48 -42.61 26.18
N ILE A 1102 -20.65 -43.60 27.06
CA ILE A 1102 -21.45 -43.49 28.29
C ILE A 1102 -20.94 -42.39 29.24
N PHE A 1103 -19.63 -42.22 29.38
CA PHE A 1103 -19.06 -41.24 30.33
C PHE A 1103 -19.21 -39.78 29.88
N LEU A 1104 -19.14 -39.52 28.57
CA LEU A 1104 -19.36 -38.19 28.00
C LEU A 1104 -20.83 -37.79 28.11
N ALA A 1105 -21.75 -38.73 27.85
CA ALA A 1105 -23.18 -38.51 28.01
C ALA A 1105 -23.54 -38.21 29.49
N LEU A 1106 -22.99 -38.98 30.44
CA LEU A 1106 -23.17 -38.76 31.88
C LEU A 1106 -22.64 -37.39 32.34
N GLY A 1107 -21.44 -37.01 31.90
CA GLY A 1107 -20.85 -35.70 32.22
C GLY A 1107 -21.65 -34.52 31.66
N GLY A 1108 -22.13 -34.63 30.42
CA GLY A 1108 -23.02 -33.62 29.81
C GLY A 1108 -24.34 -33.45 30.56
N LEU A 1109 -25.00 -34.56 30.92
CA LEU A 1109 -26.24 -34.56 31.71
C LEU A 1109 -26.03 -33.97 33.11
N LEU A 1110 -24.92 -34.29 33.78
CA LEU A 1110 -24.61 -33.78 35.11
C LEU A 1110 -24.43 -32.25 35.10
N LEU A 1111 -23.70 -31.71 34.12
CA LEU A 1111 -23.48 -30.26 33.99
C LEU A 1111 -24.76 -29.50 33.67
N ILE A 1112 -25.60 -30.03 32.78
CA ILE A 1112 -26.91 -29.44 32.47
C ILE A 1112 -27.82 -29.49 33.70
N GLY A 1113 -27.80 -30.59 34.47
CA GLY A 1113 -28.51 -30.71 35.74
C GLY A 1113 -28.07 -29.68 36.79
N LEU A 1114 -26.76 -29.48 36.95
CA LEU A 1114 -26.20 -28.48 37.86
C LEU A 1114 -26.59 -27.06 37.44
N ALA A 1115 -26.53 -26.74 36.14
CA ALA A 1115 -26.95 -25.45 35.61
C ALA A 1115 -28.46 -25.21 35.79
N ALA A 1116 -29.29 -26.25 35.66
CA ALA A 1116 -30.73 -26.18 35.90
C ALA A 1116 -31.08 -25.93 37.37
N THR A 1117 -30.35 -26.53 38.32
CA THR A 1117 -30.52 -26.26 39.76
C THR A 1117 -30.13 -24.83 40.13
N TYR A 1118 -29.07 -24.29 39.51
CA TYR A 1118 -28.67 -22.89 39.68
C TYR A 1118 -29.71 -21.92 39.09
N GLU A 1119 -30.30 -22.25 37.94
CA GLU A 1119 -31.40 -21.49 37.32
C GLU A 1119 -32.66 -21.50 38.20
N ARG A 1120 -33.01 -22.63 38.83
CA ARG A 1120 -34.11 -22.73 39.83
C ARG A 1120 -33.85 -21.84 41.04
N ARG A 1121 -32.72 -22.02 41.73
CA ARG A 1121 -32.38 -21.25 42.95
C ARG A 1121 -32.41 -19.74 42.70
N ARG A 1122 -31.89 -19.29 41.57
CA ARG A 1122 -31.91 -17.86 41.23
C ARG A 1122 -33.31 -17.34 40.97
N ARG A 1123 -34.18 -18.12 40.33
CA ARG A 1123 -35.58 -17.75 40.10
C ARG A 1123 -36.34 -17.66 41.41
N ASP A 1124 -36.12 -18.62 42.30
CA ASP A 1124 -36.77 -18.65 43.62
C ASP A 1124 -36.31 -17.45 44.46
N LEU A 1125 -35.02 -17.10 44.43
CA LEU A 1125 -34.51 -15.89 45.09
C LEU A 1125 -35.08 -14.58 44.50
N VAL A 1126 -35.26 -14.50 43.18
CA VAL A 1126 -35.89 -13.31 42.56
C VAL A 1126 -37.38 -13.24 42.92
N ARG A 1127 -38.10 -14.37 42.93
CA ARG A 1127 -39.50 -14.42 43.39
C ARG A 1127 -39.64 -14.06 44.87
N LEU A 1128 -38.71 -14.52 45.71
CA LEU A 1128 -38.66 -14.17 47.13
C LEU A 1128 -38.37 -12.68 47.30
N ARG A 1129 -37.41 -12.12 46.54
CA ARG A 1129 -37.13 -10.69 46.54
C ARG A 1129 -38.33 -9.86 46.08
N ASP A 1130 -39.02 -10.28 45.02
CA ASP A 1130 -40.20 -9.59 44.50
C ASP A 1130 -41.44 -9.80 45.39
N ALA A 1131 -41.50 -10.87 46.18
CA ALA A 1131 -42.55 -11.08 47.19
C ALA A 1131 -42.29 -10.24 48.44
N VAL A 1132 -41.04 -10.17 48.90
CA VAL A 1132 -40.61 -9.32 50.02
C VAL A 1132 -40.75 -7.84 49.65
N ALA A 1133 -40.40 -7.44 48.43
CA ALA A 1133 -40.62 -6.08 47.92
C ALA A 1133 -42.08 -5.71 47.63
N ARG A 1134 -43.02 -6.66 47.84
CA ARG A 1134 -44.48 -6.41 47.81
C ARG A 1134 -45.10 -6.39 49.21
N LEU A 1135 -44.34 -6.77 50.24
CA LEU A 1135 -44.76 -6.80 51.65
C LEU A 1135 -44.17 -5.63 52.47
N GLY A 1136 -43.23 -4.87 51.90
CA GLY A 1136 -42.80 -3.55 52.37
C GLY A 1136 -43.03 -2.53 51.27
#